data_AF-A0A2R8MFS2-F1
#
_entry.id   AF-A0A2R8MFS2-F1
#
_cell.length_a   1.000
_cell.length_b   1.000
_cell.length_c   1.000
_cell.angle_alpha   90.00
_cell.angle_beta   90.00
_cell.angle_gamma   90.00
#
_symmetry.space_group_name_H-M   'P 1'
#
loop_
_entity.id
_entity.type
_entity.pdbx_description
1 polymer ?
#
loop_
_entity_poly.entity_id
_entity_poly.type
_entity_poly.pdbx_seq_one_letter_code
_entity_poly.pdbx_strand_id
1 'polypeptide(L)'
;MEEECRVLSIQSHVVRGYVGNRAATFPLQVLGFEIDAVNSVQFSNHTGYAHWKGQVLNSDELQELYEGLKLNGVNKYDYVLTGYTRDKSFLAMVVDIVRELKQQNPGLVYVCDPVLGDKWDGEGSMYVPEDLLPVYKEKVVPVADIITPNQFEAELLSGQKIHSQEEAVAVMDMLHSMGPDTVVITSSDLPSPRGSDYLIVLGSQRRRSPDGSTVMERIRMDIRKVDAVFVGTGDLFAAMLLAWTHKHPSNLKVACEKTVSAMHHVLQRTIQCAKDGFTHDELLKVWKGLFYCMWMQDKPLLQEELGRTISQLIHAFQTTEAQHLFLQAFWQTMNREWTGIDRLRLDKFYMLMRMVLNESLKVLKMRGWEERQIEQLLELLTTEILHPSSQAPHGVKSHFIEIFLEELTRVGAEELTADQNLKFIDPFCRIAARTKDSLVFNNITRGIFETIVEQAPLAIEDLLNDLDTQGDEAASDSDESPEGGERGDTLPRKRSERPPAGSCKAEPEDGEEQAGDDRDSGGPVLQFDYEALADRLFAMASRQSTPSQNRKRLYKVIRKLQDLAGGVFPEDEIPEKACRRLLEGRRQKKTKQQKRLLKLQLQHGKGKGEKELSSPGMERKRSRRRRVGADPEVRAEAAEQPGTAEQALLRERPRGRGQRGARQRRRVPRARARAKVTSVQEPEKKKRRE
;
A
#
# COMPACT_ATOMS: atom_id res chain seq x y z
N MET A 1 -3.23 31.89 42.93
CA MET A 1 -3.59 31.62 41.53
C MET A 1 -2.54 32.35 40.72
N GLU A 2 -2.02 31.74 39.66
CA GLU A 2 -1.30 32.50 38.64
C GLU A 2 -2.33 33.40 37.94
N GLU A 3 -1.93 34.59 37.47
CA GLU A 3 -2.86 35.50 36.80
C GLU A 3 -3.17 34.98 35.39
N GLU A 4 -4.44 35.05 35.00
CA GLU A 4 -4.98 34.43 33.78
C GLU A 4 -4.50 35.18 32.53
N CYS A 5 -3.33 34.78 32.01
CA CYS A 5 -2.66 35.47 30.92
C CYS A 5 -3.45 35.35 29.60
N ARG A 6 -3.81 36.49 29.02
CA ARG A 6 -4.73 36.59 27.88
C ARG A 6 -4.03 37.05 26.60
N VAL A 7 -4.26 36.32 25.51
CA VAL A 7 -3.69 36.55 24.18
C VAL A 7 -4.77 36.96 23.18
N LEU A 8 -4.57 38.08 22.49
CA LEU A 8 -5.33 38.42 21.28
C LEU A 8 -4.61 37.81 20.06
N SER A 9 -5.22 36.80 19.43
CA SER A 9 -4.59 36.05 18.33
C SER A 9 -5.24 36.40 16.99
N ILE A 10 -4.53 37.17 16.16
CA ILE A 10 -5.00 37.66 14.85
C ILE A 10 -4.26 36.90 13.73
N GLN A 11 -4.83 35.77 13.32
CA GLN A 11 -4.25 34.86 12.33
C GLN A 11 -5.31 34.23 11.42
N SER A 12 -4.87 33.45 10.43
CA SER A 12 -5.78 32.67 9.57
C SER A 12 -6.54 31.58 10.33
N HIS A 13 -7.66 31.10 9.78
CA HIS A 13 -8.40 29.95 10.31
C HIS A 13 -8.86 28.98 9.22
N VAL A 14 -8.82 27.68 9.52
CA VAL A 14 -9.29 26.60 8.64
C VAL A 14 -10.17 25.58 9.35
N VAL A 15 -11.29 25.20 8.73
CA VAL A 15 -12.19 24.16 9.26
C VAL A 15 -11.48 22.79 9.28
N ARG A 16 -10.70 22.47 8.24
CA ARG A 16 -9.92 21.22 8.09
C ARG A 16 -8.43 21.48 7.89
N GLY A 17 -7.58 20.71 8.57
CA GLY A 17 -6.12 20.93 8.63
C GLY A 17 -5.74 21.82 9.82
N TYR A 18 -4.45 22.15 9.96
CA TYR A 18 -3.93 22.98 11.05
C TYR A 18 -3.03 24.07 10.47
N VAL A 19 -3.50 25.32 10.49
CA VAL A 19 -2.75 26.57 10.20
C VAL A 19 -3.37 27.72 11.02
N GLY A 20 -2.63 28.81 11.20
CA GLY A 20 -3.06 30.01 11.92
C GLY A 20 -3.55 29.73 13.34
N ASN A 21 -4.64 30.40 13.74
CA ASN A 21 -5.30 30.21 15.04
C ASN A 21 -5.63 28.73 15.29
N ARG A 22 -5.90 27.95 14.24
CA ARG A 22 -6.23 26.52 14.35
C ARG A 22 -5.00 25.64 14.65
N ALA A 23 -3.79 26.15 14.47
CA ALA A 23 -2.52 25.58 14.93
C ALA A 23 -2.02 26.21 16.25
N ALA A 24 -2.27 27.50 16.48
CA ALA A 24 -1.77 28.25 17.64
C ALA A 24 -2.65 28.14 18.91
N THR A 25 -3.97 28.31 18.79
CA THR A 25 -4.88 28.48 19.94
C THR A 25 -4.89 27.29 20.89
N PHE A 26 -5.09 26.07 20.38
CA PHE A 26 -5.19 24.89 21.24
C PHE A 26 -3.87 24.59 22.01
N PRO A 27 -2.67 24.64 21.38
CA PRO A 27 -1.41 24.48 22.11
C PRO A 27 -1.13 25.58 23.15
N LEU A 28 -1.59 26.83 22.93
CA LEU A 28 -1.53 27.88 23.95
C LEU A 28 -2.46 27.58 25.14
N GLN A 29 -3.70 27.16 24.88
CA GLN A 29 -4.66 26.75 25.91
C GLN A 29 -4.15 25.56 26.74
N VAL A 30 -3.51 24.57 26.09
CA VAL A 30 -2.83 23.44 26.76
C VAL A 30 -1.69 23.91 27.68
N LEU A 31 -1.10 25.08 27.44
CA LEU A 31 -0.10 25.71 28.28
C LEU A 31 -0.69 26.73 29.28
N GLY A 32 -2.01 26.90 29.35
CA GLY A 32 -2.69 27.73 30.37
C GLY A 32 -2.91 29.19 29.98
N PHE A 33 -2.97 29.52 28.69
CA PHE A 33 -3.31 30.86 28.20
C PHE A 33 -4.76 30.92 27.71
N GLU A 34 -5.47 32.00 28.04
CA GLU A 34 -6.79 32.29 27.47
C GLU A 34 -6.66 33.09 26.18
N ILE A 35 -7.41 32.69 25.15
CA ILE A 35 -7.18 33.12 23.76
C ILE A 35 -8.44 33.70 23.14
N ASP A 36 -8.43 35.01 22.89
CA ASP A 36 -9.43 35.66 22.06
C ASP A 36 -8.93 35.66 20.60
N ALA A 37 -9.53 34.79 19.77
CA ALA A 37 -9.07 34.52 18.42
C ALA A 37 -9.86 35.33 17.38
N VAL A 38 -9.18 36.25 16.68
CA VAL A 38 -9.70 36.97 15.51
C VAL A 38 -9.17 36.29 14.25
N ASN A 39 -10.08 35.82 13.40
CA ASN A 39 -9.74 35.03 12.21
C ASN A 39 -9.64 35.93 10.97
N SER A 40 -8.42 36.24 10.51
CA SER A 40 -8.19 37.06 9.31
C SER A 40 -8.77 36.45 8.04
N VAL A 41 -8.88 35.12 8.00
CA VAL A 41 -9.65 34.36 7.02
C VAL A 41 -10.35 33.18 7.69
N GLN A 42 -11.48 32.74 7.16
CA GLN A 42 -12.18 31.51 7.57
C GLN A 42 -12.38 30.63 6.33
N PHE A 43 -11.47 29.70 6.08
CA PHE A 43 -11.48 28.81 4.92
C PHE A 43 -11.85 27.37 5.27
N SER A 44 -12.31 26.60 4.29
CA SER A 44 -12.60 25.16 4.42
C SER A 44 -11.36 24.36 4.82
N ASN A 45 -10.20 24.73 4.25
CA ASN A 45 -8.90 24.09 4.40
C ASN A 45 -7.80 25.07 3.94
N HIS A 46 -6.53 24.76 4.24
CA HIS A 46 -5.42 25.59 3.78
C HIS A 46 -5.26 25.57 2.25
N THR A 47 -4.61 26.58 1.70
CA THR A 47 -4.48 26.85 0.26
C THR A 47 -3.52 25.93 -0.49
N GLY A 48 -2.95 24.92 0.18
CA GLY A 48 -2.14 23.86 -0.45
C GLY A 48 -2.96 22.70 -1.02
N TYR A 49 -4.27 22.67 -0.75
CA TYR A 49 -5.21 21.80 -1.47
C TYR A 49 -5.63 22.45 -2.79
N ALA A 50 -5.83 21.64 -3.83
CA ALA A 50 -6.31 22.10 -5.14
C ALA A 50 -7.63 22.91 -5.10
N HIS A 51 -8.47 22.69 -4.08
CA HIS A 51 -9.72 23.42 -3.86
C HIS A 51 -9.83 23.90 -2.42
N TRP A 52 -10.30 25.15 -2.25
CA TRP A 52 -10.69 25.74 -0.97
C TRP A 52 -11.79 26.78 -1.22
N LYS A 53 -12.59 27.09 -0.20
CA LYS A 53 -13.60 28.16 -0.18
C LYS A 53 -13.67 28.80 1.21
N GLY A 54 -14.13 30.04 1.29
CA GLY A 54 -14.40 30.68 2.58
C GLY A 54 -14.41 32.21 2.50
N GLN A 55 -14.32 32.84 3.67
CA GLN A 55 -14.41 34.28 3.87
C GLN A 55 -13.05 34.88 4.23
N VAL A 56 -12.87 36.17 3.92
CA VAL A 56 -11.72 36.99 4.31
C VAL A 56 -12.27 38.14 5.16
N LEU A 57 -11.69 38.38 6.33
CA LEU A 57 -12.04 39.50 7.21
C LEU A 57 -11.32 40.75 6.69
N ASN A 58 -12.03 41.85 6.47
CA ASN A 58 -11.45 43.12 6.04
C ASN A 58 -11.09 44.04 7.23
N SER A 59 -10.47 45.18 6.95
CA SER A 59 -10.01 46.16 7.94
C SER A 59 -11.16 46.76 8.76
N ASP A 60 -12.28 47.07 8.11
CA ASP A 60 -13.44 47.70 8.73
C ASP A 60 -14.19 46.69 9.62
N GLU A 61 -14.29 45.43 9.19
CA GLU A 61 -14.81 44.32 10.00
C GLU A 61 -13.91 44.00 11.22
N LEU A 62 -12.58 44.06 11.04
CA LEU A 62 -11.63 43.96 12.15
C LEU A 62 -11.81 45.12 13.16
N GLN A 63 -12.04 46.34 12.65
CA GLN A 63 -12.32 47.50 13.50
C GLN A 63 -13.66 47.36 14.24
N GLU A 64 -14.72 46.87 13.59
CA GLU A 64 -16.02 46.61 14.23
C GLU A 64 -15.89 45.60 15.38
N LEU A 65 -15.17 44.49 15.16
CA LEU A 65 -14.90 43.49 16.21
C LEU A 65 -14.09 44.08 17.37
N TYR A 66 -13.02 44.84 17.10
CA TYR A 66 -12.17 45.41 18.14
C TYR A 66 -12.88 46.53 18.94
N GLU A 67 -13.66 47.38 18.28
CA GLU A 67 -14.49 48.37 18.96
C GLU A 67 -15.58 47.69 19.80
N GLY A 68 -16.12 46.55 19.34
CA GLY A 68 -17.00 45.68 20.16
C GLY A 68 -16.35 45.20 21.46
N LEU A 69 -15.06 44.83 21.44
CA LEU A 69 -14.30 44.45 22.65
C LEU A 69 -14.09 45.66 23.58
N LYS A 70 -13.78 46.84 23.02
CA LYS A 70 -13.59 48.09 23.77
C LYS A 70 -14.88 48.59 24.44
N LEU A 71 -16.00 48.60 23.74
CA LEU A 71 -17.30 49.02 24.25
C LEU A 71 -17.78 48.15 25.43
N ASN A 72 -17.33 46.90 25.50
CA ASN A 72 -17.59 45.99 26.62
C ASN A 72 -16.48 46.00 27.70
N GLY A 73 -15.38 46.76 27.49
CA GLY A 73 -14.25 46.85 28.43
C GLY A 73 -13.42 45.57 28.57
N VAL A 74 -13.53 44.65 27.61
CA VAL A 74 -12.88 43.32 27.62
C VAL A 74 -11.61 43.25 26.76
N ASN A 75 -11.20 44.36 26.14
CA ASN A 75 -10.01 44.48 25.29
C ASN A 75 -8.67 44.46 26.07
N LYS A 76 -8.57 43.69 27.16
CA LYS A 76 -7.40 43.66 28.05
C LYS A 76 -6.54 42.44 27.75
N TYR A 77 -5.30 42.68 27.35
CA TYR A 77 -4.38 41.65 26.87
C TYR A 77 -2.98 41.80 27.45
N ASP A 78 -2.33 40.67 27.66
CA ASP A 78 -0.91 40.56 28.03
C ASP A 78 -0.05 40.30 26.80
N TYR A 79 -0.64 39.64 25.79
CA TYR A 79 0.01 39.31 24.53
C TYR A 79 -0.88 39.63 23.33
N VAL A 80 -0.24 40.01 22.22
CA VAL A 80 -0.82 39.94 20.88
C VAL A 80 0.01 38.96 20.07
N LEU A 81 -0.64 38.06 19.32
CA LEU A 81 -0.01 37.15 18.37
C LEU A 81 -0.56 37.42 16.98
N THR A 82 0.30 37.73 16.00
CA THR A 82 -0.10 37.87 14.59
C THR A 82 0.67 36.93 13.69
N GLY A 83 0.02 36.50 12.60
CA GLY A 83 0.64 35.76 11.52
C GLY A 83 0.08 36.17 10.16
N TYR A 84 -0.22 35.19 9.32
CA TYR A 84 -0.59 35.39 7.92
C TYR A 84 -1.69 36.43 7.68
N THR A 85 -1.33 37.48 6.94
CA THR A 85 -2.17 38.63 6.58
C THR A 85 -1.98 38.95 5.10
N ARG A 86 -3.07 39.22 4.36
CA ARG A 86 -3.05 39.45 2.90
C ARG A 86 -3.26 40.90 2.46
N ASP A 87 -3.60 41.79 3.38
CA ASP A 87 -4.04 43.16 3.04
C ASP A 87 -3.32 44.24 3.88
N LYS A 88 -3.06 45.37 3.22
CA LYS A 88 -2.34 46.53 3.78
C LYS A 88 -3.16 47.29 4.82
N SER A 89 -4.45 47.48 4.59
CA SER A 89 -5.32 48.22 5.52
C SER A 89 -5.60 47.38 6.77
N PHE A 90 -5.78 46.07 6.60
CA PHE A 90 -5.85 45.11 7.71
C PHE A 90 -4.58 45.14 8.55
N LEU A 91 -3.39 45.05 7.93
CA LEU A 91 -2.12 45.07 8.64
C LEU A 91 -1.84 46.43 9.33
N ALA A 92 -2.28 47.54 8.74
CA ALA A 92 -2.23 48.85 9.38
C ALA A 92 -3.17 48.93 10.61
N MET A 93 -4.41 48.43 10.48
CA MET A 93 -5.37 48.37 11.59
C MET A 93 -4.84 47.51 12.75
N VAL A 94 -4.20 46.36 12.46
CA VAL A 94 -3.52 45.52 13.46
C VAL A 94 -2.43 46.29 14.21
N VAL A 95 -1.62 47.09 13.51
CA VAL A 95 -0.59 47.95 14.15
C VAL A 95 -1.22 49.00 15.06
N ASP A 96 -2.33 49.62 14.66
CA ASP A 96 -3.00 50.63 15.47
C ASP A 96 -3.75 50.04 16.68
N ILE A 97 -4.28 48.81 16.56
CA ILE A 97 -4.75 47.99 17.69
C ILE A 97 -3.60 47.74 18.68
N VAL A 98 -2.45 47.24 18.21
CA VAL A 98 -1.27 46.98 19.06
C VAL A 98 -0.82 48.24 19.78
N ARG A 99 -0.82 49.40 19.11
CA ARG A 99 -0.48 50.70 19.71
C ARG A 99 -1.47 51.12 20.80
N GLU A 100 -2.77 50.98 20.57
CA GLU A 100 -3.80 51.31 21.56
C GLU A 100 -3.73 50.37 22.78
N LEU A 101 -3.47 49.08 22.56
CA LEU A 101 -3.29 48.11 23.63
C LEU A 101 -2.00 48.33 24.42
N LYS A 102 -0.88 48.70 23.78
CA LYS A 102 0.37 49.06 24.49
C LYS A 102 0.27 50.38 25.27
N GLN A 103 -0.62 51.28 24.89
CA GLN A 103 -0.94 52.47 25.71
C GLN A 103 -1.74 52.11 26.97
N GLN A 104 -2.57 51.06 26.91
CA GLN A 104 -3.36 50.56 28.04
C GLN A 104 -2.53 49.63 28.96
N ASN A 105 -1.66 48.80 28.38
CA ASN A 105 -0.73 47.92 29.06
C ASN A 105 0.70 48.08 28.49
N PRO A 106 1.56 48.91 29.09
CA PRO A 106 2.96 49.05 28.67
C PRO A 106 3.82 47.79 28.84
N GLY A 107 3.32 46.76 29.53
CA GLY A 107 3.94 45.43 29.63
C GLY A 107 3.48 44.43 28.58
N LEU A 108 2.57 44.81 27.67
CA LEU A 108 2.06 43.92 26.62
C LEU A 108 3.16 43.52 25.64
N VAL A 109 3.26 42.22 25.37
CA VAL A 109 4.23 41.65 24.44
C VAL A 109 3.55 41.29 23.11
N TYR A 110 3.95 41.99 22.04
CA TYR A 110 3.53 41.68 20.68
C TYR A 110 4.52 40.71 20.01
N VAL A 111 4.01 39.52 19.68
CA VAL A 111 4.70 38.47 18.91
C VAL A 111 4.20 38.50 17.47
N CYS A 112 5.10 38.76 16.53
CA CYS A 112 4.80 38.82 15.10
C CYS A 112 5.51 37.71 14.34
N ASP A 113 4.74 36.81 13.75
CA ASP A 113 5.19 35.88 12.70
C ASP A 113 5.06 36.57 11.33
N PRO A 114 6.17 36.99 10.69
CA PRO A 114 6.14 37.88 9.54
C PRO A 114 5.99 37.08 8.23
N VAL A 115 4.88 36.33 8.11
CA VAL A 115 4.62 35.31 7.08
C VAL A 115 4.54 35.92 5.67
N LEU A 116 5.70 36.17 5.07
CA LEU A 116 5.89 36.85 3.78
C LEU A 116 6.17 35.85 2.66
N GLY A 117 6.82 34.72 2.93
CA GLY A 117 7.29 33.78 1.90
C GLY A 117 8.28 32.75 2.41
N ASP A 118 8.75 31.86 1.54
CA ASP A 118 9.77 30.86 1.87
C ASP A 118 10.58 30.44 0.62
N LYS A 119 11.64 29.64 0.79
CA LYS A 119 12.45 29.07 -0.30
C LYS A 119 11.92 27.70 -0.71
N TRP A 120 11.57 27.54 -1.99
CA TRP A 120 11.15 26.30 -2.62
C TRP A 120 12.13 25.95 -3.74
N ASP A 121 12.68 24.74 -3.71
CA ASP A 121 13.72 24.25 -4.65
C ASP A 121 14.94 25.18 -4.84
N GLY A 122 15.19 26.06 -3.86
CA GLY A 122 16.26 27.06 -3.85
C GLY A 122 15.84 28.47 -4.27
N GLU A 123 14.67 28.64 -4.88
CA GLU A 123 14.11 29.94 -5.26
C GLU A 123 13.18 30.49 -4.16
N GLY A 124 13.29 31.78 -3.85
CA GLY A 124 12.47 32.43 -2.82
C GLY A 124 11.17 32.97 -3.41
N SER A 125 10.02 32.56 -2.86
CA SER A 125 8.69 32.99 -3.33
C SER A 125 7.88 33.62 -2.21
N MET A 126 7.20 34.74 -2.51
CA MET A 126 6.31 35.39 -1.55
C MET A 126 4.90 34.76 -1.53
N TYR A 127 4.36 34.58 -0.32
CA TYR A 127 3.01 34.08 -0.05
C TYR A 127 1.95 35.19 -0.02
N VAL A 128 2.38 36.45 -0.12
CA VAL A 128 1.57 37.67 -0.01
C VAL A 128 2.02 38.68 -1.07
N PRO A 129 1.20 39.70 -1.41
CA PRO A 129 1.64 40.82 -2.24
C PRO A 129 2.95 41.46 -1.76
N GLU A 130 3.89 41.72 -2.68
CA GLU A 130 5.20 42.33 -2.39
C GLU A 130 5.08 43.66 -1.63
N ASP A 131 4.01 44.39 -1.90
CA ASP A 131 3.76 45.73 -1.37
C ASP A 131 3.38 45.77 0.12
N LEU A 132 3.21 44.60 0.76
CA LEU A 132 3.17 44.44 2.22
C LEU A 132 4.53 44.51 2.89
N LEU A 133 5.64 44.20 2.18
CA LEU A 133 6.97 44.19 2.78
C LEU A 133 7.38 45.56 3.39
N PRO A 134 7.12 46.72 2.74
CA PRO A 134 7.31 48.03 3.37
C PRO A 134 6.46 48.20 4.64
N VAL A 135 5.21 47.74 4.66
CA VAL A 135 4.33 47.83 5.84
C VAL A 135 4.89 47.04 7.02
N TYR A 136 5.41 45.83 6.77
CA TYR A 136 6.10 45.05 7.80
C TYR A 136 7.35 45.78 8.32
N LYS A 137 8.22 46.29 7.44
CA LYS A 137 9.45 47.00 7.85
C LYS A 137 9.20 48.30 8.60
N GLU A 138 8.25 49.11 8.15
CA GLU A 138 8.05 50.50 8.60
C GLU A 138 7.02 50.63 9.74
N LYS A 139 6.10 49.68 9.88
CA LYS A 139 4.96 49.78 10.81
C LYS A 139 4.84 48.61 11.79
N VAL A 140 5.10 47.38 11.35
CA VAL A 140 4.88 46.17 12.18
C VAL A 140 6.11 45.85 13.04
N VAL A 141 7.28 45.66 12.44
CA VAL A 141 8.52 45.35 13.17
C VAL A 141 8.84 46.42 14.22
N PRO A 142 8.67 47.74 13.97
CA PRO A 142 8.92 48.76 14.98
C PRO A 142 7.97 48.79 16.19
N VAL A 143 6.89 48.00 16.21
CA VAL A 143 6.01 47.84 17.38
C VAL A 143 6.03 46.43 17.98
N ALA A 144 6.66 45.46 17.33
CA ALA A 144 6.81 44.08 17.81
C ALA A 144 7.96 43.96 18.81
N ASP A 145 7.80 43.11 19.82
CA ASP A 145 8.84 42.82 20.83
C ASP A 145 9.54 41.50 20.54
N ILE A 146 8.81 40.55 19.93
CA ILE A 146 9.31 39.26 19.45
C ILE A 146 8.94 39.11 17.97
N ILE A 147 9.91 38.76 17.12
CA ILE A 147 9.65 38.34 15.73
C ILE A 147 10.20 36.94 15.44
N THR A 148 9.46 36.17 14.62
CA THR A 148 9.78 34.77 14.26
C THR A 148 9.99 34.51 12.76
N PRO A 149 10.76 35.33 12.02
CA PRO A 149 10.98 35.10 10.58
C PRO A 149 11.67 33.76 10.29
N ASN A 150 11.38 33.13 9.16
CA ASN A 150 12.31 32.17 8.56
C ASN A 150 13.53 32.90 7.93
N GLN A 151 14.53 32.17 7.42
CA GLN A 151 15.70 32.79 6.80
C GLN A 151 15.35 33.73 5.64
N PHE A 152 14.44 33.35 4.74
CA PHE A 152 14.05 34.18 3.60
C PHE A 152 13.35 35.48 4.05
N GLU A 153 12.50 35.40 5.07
CA GLU A 153 11.82 36.54 5.66
C GLU A 153 12.80 37.47 6.39
N ALA A 154 13.79 36.91 7.09
CA ALA A 154 14.88 37.69 7.70
C ALA A 154 15.75 38.40 6.64
N GLU A 155 16.04 37.73 5.51
CA GLU A 155 16.71 38.34 4.35
C GLU A 155 15.87 39.48 3.74
N LEU A 156 14.56 39.26 3.53
CA LEU A 156 13.65 40.27 3.00
C LEU A 156 13.52 41.49 3.92
N LEU A 157 13.32 41.29 5.24
CA LEU A 157 13.15 42.35 6.22
C LEU A 157 14.42 43.19 6.40
N SER A 158 15.59 42.55 6.53
CA SER A 158 16.87 43.26 6.68
C SER A 158 17.42 43.85 5.38
N GLY A 159 17.08 43.26 4.22
CA GLY A 159 17.70 43.58 2.94
C GLY A 159 19.12 43.02 2.76
N GLN A 160 19.57 42.14 3.65
CA GLN A 160 20.89 41.48 3.61
C GLN A 160 20.72 39.98 3.33
N LYS A 161 21.78 39.30 2.89
CA LYS A 161 21.77 37.84 2.67
C LYS A 161 22.40 37.08 3.82
N ILE A 162 22.01 35.81 3.95
CA ILE A 162 22.46 34.91 5.01
C ILE A 162 23.08 33.66 4.35
N HIS A 163 24.41 33.61 4.37
CA HIS A 163 25.24 32.49 3.94
C HIS A 163 26.16 31.97 5.06
N SER A 164 26.37 32.76 6.12
CA SER A 164 27.12 32.41 7.32
C SER A 164 26.34 32.64 8.61
N GLN A 165 26.81 32.10 9.74
CA GLN A 165 26.23 32.35 11.06
C GLN A 165 26.48 33.81 11.49
N GLU A 166 27.60 34.37 11.05
CA GLU A 166 28.06 35.74 11.29
C GLU A 166 27.14 36.75 10.59
N GLU A 167 26.76 36.49 9.33
CA GLU A 167 25.74 37.25 8.61
C GLU A 167 24.36 37.15 9.26
N ALA A 168 23.95 35.95 9.69
CA ALA A 168 22.67 35.78 10.41
C ALA A 168 22.64 36.57 11.73
N VAL A 169 23.77 36.67 12.44
CA VAL A 169 23.92 37.52 13.63
C VAL A 169 23.83 39.01 13.27
N ALA A 170 24.47 39.46 12.19
CA ALA A 170 24.36 40.84 11.70
C ALA A 170 22.92 41.20 11.28
N VAL A 171 22.19 40.26 10.66
CA VAL A 171 20.77 40.40 10.34
C VAL A 171 19.92 40.51 11.60
N MET A 172 20.15 39.67 12.62
CA MET A 172 19.44 39.79 13.90
C MET A 172 19.74 41.14 14.58
N ASP A 173 20.97 41.64 14.54
CA ASP A 173 21.31 42.96 15.09
C ASP A 173 20.66 44.12 14.32
N MET A 174 20.55 44.02 13.00
CA MET A 174 19.80 44.96 12.18
C MET A 174 18.31 44.93 12.54
N LEU A 175 17.70 43.75 12.65
CA LEU A 175 16.29 43.59 13.04
C LEU A 175 16.03 44.15 14.45
N HIS A 176 16.93 43.90 15.41
CA HIS A 176 16.87 44.53 16.74
C HIS A 176 17.03 46.06 16.72
N SER A 177 17.61 46.64 15.68
CA SER A 177 17.68 48.11 15.53
C SER A 177 16.37 48.72 15.02
N MET A 178 15.49 47.91 14.41
CA MET A 178 14.19 48.34 13.91
C MET A 178 13.12 48.40 15.01
N GLY A 179 13.25 47.63 16.10
CA GLY A 179 12.23 47.53 17.14
C GLY A 179 12.44 46.40 18.16
N PRO A 180 12.33 45.12 17.75
CA PRO A 180 12.14 44.00 18.68
C PRO A 180 13.36 43.71 19.54
N ASP A 181 13.13 43.51 20.84
CA ASP A 181 14.16 43.03 21.77
C ASP A 181 14.39 41.51 21.64
N THR A 182 13.52 40.74 20.98
CA THR A 182 13.76 39.31 20.66
C THR A 182 13.58 39.00 19.17
N VAL A 183 14.55 38.32 18.57
CA VAL A 183 14.50 37.83 17.18
C VAL A 183 14.84 36.34 17.19
N VAL A 184 14.01 35.50 16.57
CA VAL A 184 14.30 34.07 16.37
C VAL A 184 14.12 33.72 14.90
N ILE A 185 15.22 33.35 14.24
CA ILE A 185 15.22 32.82 12.87
C ILE A 185 14.80 31.34 12.97
N THR A 186 13.56 31.04 12.55
CA THR A 186 12.85 29.79 12.82
C THR A 186 13.30 28.60 11.98
N SER A 187 13.94 28.87 10.85
CA SER A 187 14.62 27.90 10.00
C SER A 187 15.72 28.60 9.20
N SER A 188 16.83 27.90 8.96
CA SER A 188 17.86 28.33 8.01
C SER A 188 18.58 27.10 7.43
N ASP A 189 18.99 27.22 6.16
CA ASP A 189 19.75 26.20 5.42
C ASP A 189 21.28 26.43 5.52
N LEU A 190 21.69 27.15 6.56
CA LEU A 190 23.10 27.24 6.95
C LEU A 190 23.65 25.83 7.23
N PRO A 191 24.89 25.50 6.81
CA PRO A 191 25.42 24.15 6.92
C PRO A 191 25.63 23.73 8.38
N SER A 192 24.93 22.67 8.81
CA SER A 192 25.13 22.08 10.14
C SER A 192 26.32 21.11 10.13
N PRO A 193 27.24 21.19 11.13
CA PRO A 193 28.27 20.17 11.36
C PRO A 193 27.73 18.75 11.60
N ARG A 194 26.42 18.60 11.80
CA ARG A 194 25.72 17.32 12.01
C ARG A 194 25.23 16.67 10.71
N GLY A 195 25.39 17.34 9.56
CA GLY A 195 25.01 16.85 8.23
C GLY A 195 23.86 17.64 7.60
N SER A 196 23.51 17.27 6.35
CA SER A 196 22.40 17.82 5.55
C SER A 196 21.04 17.75 6.25
N ASP A 197 20.85 16.74 7.08
CA ASP A 197 19.59 16.35 7.70
C ASP A 197 19.21 17.25 8.90
N TYR A 198 19.73 18.47 8.95
CA TYR A 198 19.51 19.43 10.04
C TYR A 198 19.21 20.84 9.49
N LEU A 199 18.24 21.50 10.11
CA LEU A 199 18.03 22.95 10.04
C LEU A 199 18.77 23.61 11.19
N ILE A 200 19.23 24.84 10.98
CA ILE A 200 19.75 25.67 12.07
C ILE A 200 18.69 26.69 12.49
N VAL A 201 18.39 26.75 13.78
CA VAL A 201 17.63 27.82 14.43
C VAL A 201 18.60 28.73 15.17
N LEU A 202 18.44 30.03 14.98
CA LEU A 202 19.23 31.07 15.62
C LEU A 202 18.30 32.00 16.39
N GLY A 203 18.67 32.32 17.63
CA GLY A 203 17.90 33.23 18.48
C GLY A 203 18.80 34.29 19.08
N SER A 204 18.27 35.49 19.22
CA SER A 204 18.93 36.63 19.84
C SER A 204 17.91 37.40 20.69
N GLN A 205 18.22 37.60 21.97
CA GLN A 205 17.41 38.38 22.91
C GLN A 205 18.28 39.48 23.55
N ARG A 206 17.81 40.70 23.45
CA ARG A 206 18.31 41.91 24.08
C ARG A 206 17.54 42.13 25.38
N ARG A 207 18.20 42.09 26.53
CA ARG A 207 17.60 42.43 27.84
C ARG A 207 18.22 43.70 28.38
N ARG A 208 17.40 44.73 28.56
CA ARG A 208 17.79 46.04 29.09
C ARG A 208 17.55 46.04 30.60
N SER A 209 18.61 46.24 31.36
CA SER A 209 18.58 46.32 32.82
C SER A 209 18.11 47.71 33.28
N PRO A 210 17.56 47.87 34.51
CA PRO A 210 17.17 49.18 35.06
C PRO A 210 18.33 50.18 35.23
N ASP A 211 19.58 49.71 35.23
CA ASP A 211 20.79 50.55 35.27
C ASP A 211 21.25 51.05 33.88
N GLY A 212 20.51 50.71 32.82
CA GLY A 212 20.84 51.03 31.42
C GLY A 212 21.80 50.06 30.75
N SER A 213 22.34 49.07 31.46
CA SER A 213 23.14 48.01 30.84
C SER A 213 22.27 47.15 29.92
N THR A 214 22.85 46.65 28.83
CA THR A 214 22.16 45.78 27.86
C THR A 214 22.89 44.45 27.77
N VAL A 215 22.22 43.38 28.17
CA VAL A 215 22.70 41.99 28.06
C VAL A 215 22.15 41.38 26.78
N MET A 216 23.02 40.76 25.98
CA MET A 216 22.64 40.07 24.74
C MET A 216 22.80 38.55 24.92
N GLU A 217 21.69 37.82 24.91
CA GLU A 217 21.67 36.36 24.89
C GLU A 217 21.53 35.89 23.45
N ARG A 218 22.47 35.09 22.94
CA ARG A 218 22.42 34.50 21.60
C ARG A 218 22.55 32.99 21.67
N ILE A 219 21.76 32.31 20.85
CA ILE A 219 21.62 30.85 20.86
C ILE A 219 21.62 30.28 19.44
N ARG A 220 22.07 29.03 19.33
CA ARG A 220 22.03 28.22 18.12
C ARG A 220 21.54 26.81 18.48
N MET A 221 20.68 26.23 17.64
CA MET A 221 20.24 24.84 17.74
C MET A 221 20.22 24.18 16.36
N ASP A 222 20.77 22.96 16.25
CA ASP A 222 20.60 22.10 15.08
C ASP A 222 19.37 21.19 15.28
N ILE A 223 18.30 21.40 14.52
CA ILE A 223 17.06 20.60 14.55
C ILE A 223 17.11 19.57 13.42
N ARG A 224 16.87 18.30 13.71
CA ARG A 224 16.83 17.28 12.65
C ARG A 224 15.65 17.54 11.70
N LYS A 225 15.93 17.71 10.41
CA LYS A 225 14.94 17.75 9.31
C LYS A 225 14.12 16.46 9.35
N VAL A 226 12.83 16.58 9.03
CA VAL A 226 11.94 15.44 8.81
C VAL A 226 11.67 15.30 7.32
N ASP A 227 11.62 14.05 6.85
CA ASP A 227 11.34 13.70 5.46
C ASP A 227 9.83 13.76 5.17
N ALA A 228 9.27 14.97 5.33
CA ALA A 228 7.88 15.33 5.02
C ALA A 228 7.68 16.86 5.21
N VAL A 229 6.96 17.49 4.27
CA VAL A 229 6.58 18.91 4.37
C VAL A 229 5.25 19.04 5.10
N PHE A 230 5.17 19.99 6.05
CA PHE A 230 3.96 20.27 6.84
C PHE A 230 3.65 21.77 6.86
N VAL A 231 2.37 22.11 6.72
CA VAL A 231 1.87 23.48 6.93
C VAL A 231 1.56 23.72 8.41
N GLY A 232 1.47 24.99 8.82
CA GLY A 232 1.12 25.39 10.19
C GLY A 232 2.27 25.26 11.19
N THR A 233 3.48 24.95 10.71
CA THR A 233 4.69 24.80 11.51
C THR A 233 5.21 26.13 12.06
N GLY A 234 5.16 27.21 11.27
CA GLY A 234 5.45 28.58 11.73
C GLY A 234 4.47 29.05 12.80
N ASP A 235 3.16 28.93 12.53
CA ASP A 235 2.09 29.28 13.49
C ASP A 235 2.28 28.57 14.85
N LEU A 236 2.60 27.27 14.82
CA LEU A 236 2.86 26.48 16.02
C LEU A 236 4.18 26.87 16.71
N PHE A 237 5.23 27.20 15.95
CA PHE A 237 6.50 27.67 16.51
C PHE A 237 6.32 29.01 17.22
N ALA A 238 5.65 29.98 16.61
CA ALA A 238 5.40 31.30 17.20
C ALA A 238 4.55 31.20 18.47
N ALA A 239 3.51 30.37 18.45
CA ALA A 239 2.67 30.08 19.62
C ALA A 239 3.45 29.41 20.77
N MET A 240 4.27 28.40 20.46
CA MET A 240 5.14 27.76 21.46
C MET A 240 6.19 28.72 22.01
N LEU A 241 6.80 29.56 21.16
CA LEU A 241 7.80 30.54 21.60
C LEU A 241 7.18 31.58 22.54
N LEU A 242 6.00 32.11 22.22
CA LEU A 242 5.23 33.02 23.10
C LEU A 242 5.05 32.39 24.48
N ALA A 243 4.48 31.18 24.54
CA ALA A 243 4.19 30.51 25.81
C ALA A 243 5.45 30.16 26.62
N TRP A 244 6.56 29.80 25.97
CA TRP A 244 7.79 29.45 26.67
C TRP A 244 8.68 30.66 27.00
N THR A 245 8.61 31.76 26.25
CA THR A 245 9.25 33.03 26.64
C THR A 245 8.52 33.68 27.82
N HIS A 246 7.18 33.60 27.87
CA HIS A 246 6.42 33.98 29.07
C HIS A 246 6.88 33.20 30.32
N LYS A 247 7.05 31.88 30.21
CA LYS A 247 7.45 31.02 31.34
C LYS A 247 8.95 31.08 31.67
N HIS A 248 9.79 31.56 30.75
CA HIS A 248 11.24 31.65 30.89
C HIS A 248 11.80 32.99 30.34
N PRO A 249 11.35 34.16 30.86
CA PRO A 249 11.57 35.47 30.21
C PRO A 249 13.04 35.91 30.18
N SER A 250 13.86 35.37 31.09
CA SER A 250 15.29 35.64 31.21
C SER A 250 16.20 34.52 30.66
N ASN A 251 15.65 33.59 29.87
CA ASN A 251 16.37 32.43 29.35
C ASN A 251 15.80 32.00 27.98
N LEU A 252 16.19 32.72 26.93
CA LEU A 252 15.78 32.43 25.54
C LEU A 252 16.18 31.01 25.13
N LYS A 253 17.35 30.53 25.59
CA LYS A 253 17.83 29.17 25.33
C LYS A 253 16.78 28.12 25.71
N VAL A 254 16.30 28.12 26.96
CA VAL A 254 15.31 27.15 27.45
C VAL A 254 13.95 27.35 26.78
N ALA A 255 13.57 28.60 26.47
CA ALA A 255 12.32 28.88 25.76
C ALA A 255 12.31 28.26 24.35
N CYS A 256 13.40 28.44 23.60
CA CYS A 256 13.56 27.87 22.27
C CYS A 256 13.78 26.34 22.31
N GLU A 257 14.54 25.80 23.26
CA GLU A 257 14.72 24.34 23.43
C GLU A 257 13.38 23.62 23.65
N LYS A 258 12.48 24.20 24.45
CA LYS A 258 11.13 23.68 24.69
C LYS A 258 10.21 23.83 23.48
N THR A 259 10.30 24.96 22.77
CA THR A 259 9.60 25.19 21.51
C THR A 259 9.97 24.14 20.46
N VAL A 260 11.28 23.92 20.26
CA VAL A 260 11.83 22.93 19.35
C VAL A 260 11.46 21.50 19.75
N SER A 261 11.49 21.17 21.05
CA SER A 261 11.07 19.86 21.56
C SER A 261 9.58 19.58 21.29
N ALA A 262 8.70 20.55 21.53
CA ALA A 262 7.27 20.43 21.24
C ALA A 262 7.02 20.24 19.74
N MET A 263 7.64 21.07 18.89
CA MET A 263 7.62 20.93 17.43
C MET A 263 8.06 19.53 16.98
N HIS A 264 9.21 19.06 17.47
CA HIS A 264 9.76 17.78 17.08
C HIS A 264 8.84 16.60 17.43
N HIS A 265 8.23 16.60 18.62
CA HIS A 265 7.30 15.55 19.02
C HIS A 265 5.97 15.60 18.26
N VAL A 266 5.43 16.78 17.96
CA VAL A 266 4.21 16.92 17.12
C VAL A 266 4.48 16.42 15.71
N LEU A 267 5.61 16.78 15.09
CA LEU A 267 6.00 16.32 13.76
C LEU A 267 6.26 14.81 13.74
N GLN A 268 7.03 14.26 14.69
CA GLN A 268 7.24 12.82 14.83
C GLN A 268 5.91 12.06 14.99
N ARG A 269 4.99 12.54 15.82
CA ARG A 269 3.68 11.89 16.03
C ARG A 269 2.82 11.94 14.77
N THR A 270 2.84 13.05 14.04
CA THR A 270 2.14 13.20 12.75
C THR A 270 2.69 12.24 11.70
N ILE A 271 4.02 12.12 11.60
CA ILE A 271 4.70 11.17 10.71
C ILE A 271 4.38 9.72 11.10
N GLN A 272 4.38 9.39 12.40
CA GLN A 272 4.05 8.04 12.85
C GLN A 272 2.62 7.67 12.47
N CYS A 273 1.64 8.53 12.78
CA CYS A 273 0.24 8.28 12.40
C CYS A 273 -0.02 8.31 10.89
N ALA A 274 0.88 8.86 10.07
CA ALA A 274 0.87 8.71 8.61
C ALA A 274 1.54 7.41 8.13
N LYS A 275 2.51 6.87 8.89
CA LYS A 275 3.26 5.64 8.58
C LYS A 275 2.65 4.36 9.16
N ASP A 276 1.81 4.46 10.19
CA ASP A 276 1.10 3.32 10.81
C ASP A 276 0.12 2.62 9.83
N GLY A 277 -0.17 3.24 8.67
CA GLY A 277 -1.02 2.68 7.62
C GLY A 277 -2.49 2.60 8.02
N PHE A 278 -3.18 1.56 7.55
CA PHE A 278 -4.50 1.20 8.08
C PHE A 278 -4.38 -0.06 8.93
N THR A 279 -4.97 -0.06 10.12
CA THR A 279 -5.14 -1.29 10.89
C THR A 279 -6.16 -2.23 10.21
N HIS A 280 -6.09 -3.51 10.52
CA HIS A 280 -7.05 -4.52 10.02
C HIS A 280 -8.52 -4.12 10.31
N ASP A 281 -8.80 -3.62 11.51
CA ASP A 281 -10.11 -3.11 11.92
C ASP A 281 -10.56 -1.88 11.12
N GLU A 282 -9.63 -1.07 10.60
CA GLU A 282 -9.95 0.07 9.73
C GLU A 282 -10.19 -0.38 8.30
N LEU A 283 -9.41 -1.32 7.78
CA LEU A 283 -9.67 -1.94 6.47
C LEU A 283 -11.01 -2.68 6.44
N LEU A 284 -11.44 -3.31 7.54
CA LEU A 284 -12.78 -3.87 7.67
C LEU A 284 -13.90 -2.81 7.67
N LYS A 285 -13.64 -1.59 8.18
CA LYS A 285 -14.59 -0.46 8.10
C LYS A 285 -14.63 0.12 6.68
N VAL A 286 -13.48 0.29 6.04
CA VAL A 286 -13.34 0.74 4.64
C VAL A 286 -14.03 -0.25 3.71
N TRP A 287 -13.74 -1.55 3.81
CA TRP A 287 -14.39 -2.58 2.98
C TRP A 287 -15.89 -2.68 3.22
N LYS A 288 -16.38 -2.44 4.43
CA LYS A 288 -17.82 -2.30 4.65
C LYS A 288 -18.39 -1.11 3.86
N GLY A 289 -17.69 0.03 3.83
CA GLY A 289 -18.04 1.15 2.96
C GLY A 289 -18.08 0.77 1.48
N LEU A 290 -16.98 0.22 0.95
CA LEU A 290 -16.84 -0.19 -0.46
C LEU A 290 -17.91 -1.23 -0.87
N PHE A 291 -18.20 -2.19 0.01
CA PHE A 291 -19.27 -3.17 -0.18
C PHE A 291 -20.64 -2.50 -0.35
N TYR A 292 -20.98 -1.51 0.48
CA TYR A 292 -22.24 -0.79 0.34
C TYR A 292 -22.25 0.22 -0.82
N CYS A 293 -21.11 0.75 -1.26
CA CYS A 293 -21.01 1.47 -2.54
C CYS A 293 -21.38 0.54 -3.71
N MET A 294 -20.74 -0.63 -3.79
CA MET A 294 -21.02 -1.62 -4.83
C MET A 294 -22.46 -2.17 -4.73
N TRP A 295 -23.01 -2.32 -3.52
CA TRP A 295 -24.41 -2.70 -3.29
C TRP A 295 -25.41 -1.73 -3.93
N MET A 296 -25.17 -0.43 -3.76
CA MET A 296 -26.09 0.64 -4.19
C MET A 296 -26.00 0.96 -5.68
N GLN A 297 -24.86 0.74 -6.34
CA GLN A 297 -24.71 0.98 -7.77
C GLN A 297 -25.62 0.06 -8.59
N ASP A 298 -26.50 0.62 -9.41
CA ASP A 298 -27.57 -0.10 -10.13
C ASP A 298 -27.37 -0.17 -11.65
N LYS A 299 -26.63 0.79 -12.24
CA LYS A 299 -26.30 0.85 -13.68
C LYS A 299 -25.14 -0.10 -14.03
N PRO A 300 -25.30 -1.06 -14.98
CA PRO A 300 -24.28 -2.08 -15.26
C PRO A 300 -22.87 -1.54 -15.57
N LEU A 301 -22.73 -0.58 -16.50
CA LEU A 301 -21.42 0.00 -16.84
C LEU A 301 -20.72 0.63 -15.62
N LEU A 302 -21.49 1.32 -14.78
CA LEU A 302 -20.97 1.92 -13.55
C LEU A 302 -20.69 0.89 -12.43
N GLN A 303 -21.28 -0.31 -12.49
CA GLN A 303 -20.89 -1.43 -11.61
C GLN A 303 -19.54 -2.00 -12.02
N GLU A 304 -19.29 -2.12 -13.33
CA GLU A 304 -18.01 -2.58 -13.87
C GLU A 304 -16.89 -1.57 -13.59
N GLU A 305 -17.12 -0.28 -13.88
CA GLU A 305 -16.22 0.83 -13.57
C GLU A 305 -15.91 0.87 -12.07
N LEU A 306 -16.92 0.89 -11.20
CA LEU A 306 -16.75 0.88 -9.75
C LEU A 306 -16.04 -0.39 -9.26
N GLY A 307 -16.32 -1.55 -9.84
CA GLY A 307 -15.63 -2.80 -9.55
C GLY A 307 -14.14 -2.73 -9.87
N ARG A 308 -13.80 -2.23 -11.06
CA ARG A 308 -12.42 -1.97 -11.53
C ARG A 308 -11.70 -0.97 -10.63
N THR A 309 -12.33 0.16 -10.27
CA THR A 309 -11.76 1.12 -9.33
C THR A 309 -11.50 0.48 -7.96
N ILE A 310 -12.47 -0.27 -7.42
CA ILE A 310 -12.34 -0.93 -6.10
C ILE A 310 -11.23 -1.97 -6.09
N SER A 311 -11.09 -2.80 -7.13
CA SER A 311 -10.03 -3.82 -7.18
C SER A 311 -8.64 -3.20 -7.34
N GLN A 312 -8.52 -2.13 -8.13
CA GLN A 312 -7.24 -1.43 -8.35
C GLN A 312 -6.72 -0.67 -7.11
N LEU A 313 -7.54 -0.44 -6.08
CA LEU A 313 -7.08 0.15 -4.81
C LEU A 313 -5.93 -0.65 -4.15
N ILE A 314 -5.76 -1.94 -4.47
CA ILE A 314 -4.61 -2.73 -3.98
C ILE A 314 -3.26 -2.13 -4.40
N HIS A 315 -3.20 -1.41 -5.53
CA HIS A 315 -1.97 -0.78 -6.03
C HIS A 315 -1.66 0.56 -5.38
N ALA A 316 -2.60 1.13 -4.60
CA ALA A 316 -2.37 2.35 -3.83
C ALA A 316 -1.60 2.11 -2.52
N PHE A 317 -1.42 0.86 -2.10
CA PHE A 317 -0.69 0.50 -0.88
C PHE A 317 0.78 0.24 -1.18
N GLN A 318 1.67 0.99 -0.49
CA GLN A 318 3.12 0.93 -0.71
C GLN A 318 3.79 -0.33 -0.14
N THR A 319 3.16 -1.04 0.80
CA THR A 319 3.74 -2.20 1.50
C THR A 319 2.95 -3.49 1.25
N THR A 320 3.68 -4.62 1.16
CA THR A 320 3.11 -5.97 1.01
C THR A 320 2.12 -6.29 2.14
N GLU A 321 2.44 -5.86 3.35
CA GLU A 321 1.65 -6.06 4.55
C GLU A 321 0.29 -5.35 4.45
N ALA A 322 0.26 -4.11 3.93
CA ALA A 322 -0.98 -3.38 3.73
C ALA A 322 -1.83 -3.97 2.59
N GLN A 323 -1.19 -4.43 1.50
CA GLN A 323 -1.87 -5.14 0.40
C GLN A 323 -2.50 -6.46 0.88
N HIS A 324 -1.75 -7.23 1.68
CA HIS A 324 -2.21 -8.48 2.28
C HIS A 324 -3.38 -8.24 3.25
N LEU A 325 -3.29 -7.23 4.12
CA LEU A 325 -4.39 -6.84 5.02
C LEU A 325 -5.63 -6.35 4.25
N PHE A 326 -5.45 -5.62 3.15
CA PHE A 326 -6.54 -5.16 2.28
C PHE A 326 -7.27 -6.34 1.63
N LEU A 327 -6.54 -7.33 1.09
CA LEU A 327 -7.13 -8.57 0.57
C LEU A 327 -7.79 -9.41 1.66
N GLN A 328 -7.21 -9.50 2.86
CA GLN A 328 -7.80 -10.26 3.95
C GLN A 328 -9.14 -9.65 4.38
N ALA A 329 -9.18 -8.32 4.55
CA ALA A 329 -10.39 -7.58 4.91
C ALA A 329 -11.47 -7.63 3.81
N PHE A 330 -11.09 -7.77 2.53
CA PHE A 330 -12.02 -8.07 1.43
C PHE A 330 -12.70 -9.42 1.65
N TRP A 331 -11.93 -10.51 1.71
CA TRP A 331 -12.50 -11.87 1.78
C TRP A 331 -13.31 -12.07 3.06
N GLN A 332 -12.87 -11.53 4.20
CA GLN A 332 -13.66 -11.53 5.43
C GLN A 332 -14.96 -10.73 5.31
N THR A 333 -14.97 -9.59 4.62
CA THR A 333 -16.19 -8.80 4.39
C THR A 333 -17.14 -9.53 3.45
N MET A 334 -16.64 -10.11 2.36
CA MET A 334 -17.44 -10.97 1.47
C MET A 334 -18.04 -12.14 2.24
N ASN A 335 -17.23 -12.91 2.98
CA ASN A 335 -17.68 -14.03 3.82
C ASN A 335 -18.79 -13.64 4.81
N ARG A 336 -18.67 -12.46 5.44
CA ARG A 336 -19.60 -11.94 6.44
C ARG A 336 -20.93 -11.49 5.85
N GLU A 337 -20.91 -10.72 4.77
CA GLU A 337 -22.11 -10.09 4.21
C GLU A 337 -22.81 -10.97 3.14
N TRP A 338 -22.15 -12.02 2.61
CA TRP A 338 -22.65 -12.85 1.49
C TRP A 338 -24.09 -13.35 1.65
N THR A 339 -24.46 -13.81 2.85
CA THR A 339 -25.80 -14.37 3.11
C THR A 339 -26.91 -13.33 3.14
N GLY A 340 -26.56 -12.04 3.16
CA GLY A 340 -27.49 -10.93 2.97
C GLY A 340 -27.70 -10.51 1.52
N ILE A 341 -26.82 -10.91 0.59
CA ILE A 341 -26.89 -10.49 -0.83
C ILE A 341 -28.14 -11.10 -1.48
N ASP A 342 -29.00 -10.24 -2.03
CA ASP A 342 -30.17 -10.68 -2.76
C ASP A 342 -29.85 -11.10 -4.21
N ARG A 343 -30.73 -11.90 -4.81
CA ARG A 343 -30.49 -12.53 -6.11
C ARG A 343 -30.31 -11.54 -7.28
N LEU A 344 -30.79 -10.29 -7.16
CA LEU A 344 -30.61 -9.25 -8.19
C LEU A 344 -29.25 -8.53 -8.08
N ARG A 345 -28.48 -8.78 -7.01
CA ARG A 345 -27.16 -8.17 -6.76
C ARG A 345 -26.01 -9.16 -6.82
N LEU A 346 -26.29 -10.46 -6.95
CA LEU A 346 -25.28 -11.52 -6.81
C LEU A 346 -24.19 -11.44 -7.88
N ASP A 347 -24.58 -11.21 -9.14
CA ASP A 347 -23.66 -11.28 -10.29
C ASP A 347 -22.58 -10.20 -10.26
N LYS A 348 -22.90 -8.97 -9.82
CA LYS A 348 -21.90 -7.91 -9.63
C LYS A 348 -20.93 -8.18 -8.47
N PHE A 349 -21.34 -8.94 -7.46
CA PHE A 349 -20.42 -9.38 -6.40
C PHE A 349 -19.55 -10.57 -6.84
N TYR A 350 -20.05 -11.45 -7.72
CA TYR A 350 -19.24 -12.44 -8.43
C TYR A 350 -18.20 -11.78 -9.36
N MET A 351 -18.59 -10.73 -10.09
CA MET A 351 -17.68 -9.89 -10.88
C MET A 351 -16.61 -9.22 -10.00
N LEU A 352 -16.99 -8.61 -8.87
CA LEU A 352 -16.04 -8.00 -7.94
C LEU A 352 -15.04 -9.02 -7.38
N MET A 353 -15.47 -10.24 -7.01
CA MET A 353 -14.56 -11.32 -6.60
C MET A 353 -13.54 -11.67 -7.70
N ARG A 354 -13.98 -11.69 -8.96
CA ARG A 354 -13.11 -11.94 -10.13
C ARG A 354 -12.10 -10.82 -10.34
N MET A 355 -12.54 -9.57 -10.29
CA MET A 355 -11.67 -8.38 -10.41
C MET A 355 -10.63 -8.30 -9.27
N VAL A 356 -11.03 -8.51 -8.01
CA VAL A 356 -10.09 -8.47 -6.88
C VAL A 356 -9.09 -9.62 -6.92
N LEU A 357 -9.49 -10.82 -7.38
CA LEU A 357 -8.54 -11.93 -7.60
C LEU A 357 -7.54 -11.58 -8.72
N ASN A 358 -8.02 -11.07 -9.86
CA ASN A 358 -7.19 -10.66 -10.99
C ASN A 358 -6.13 -9.61 -10.59
N GLU A 359 -6.55 -8.55 -9.88
CA GLU A 359 -5.63 -7.52 -9.40
C GLU A 359 -4.66 -8.04 -8.33
N SER A 360 -5.07 -9.01 -7.48
CA SER A 360 -4.15 -9.66 -6.53
C SER A 360 -3.05 -10.48 -7.21
N LEU A 361 -3.34 -11.10 -8.35
CA LEU A 361 -2.35 -11.83 -9.16
C LEU A 361 -1.44 -10.86 -9.92
N LYS A 362 -1.97 -9.73 -10.40
CA LYS A 362 -1.17 -8.65 -11.02
C LYS A 362 -0.13 -8.05 -10.05
N VAL A 363 -0.43 -7.97 -8.75
CA VAL A 363 0.58 -7.57 -7.73
C VAL A 363 1.75 -8.56 -7.69
N LEU A 364 1.51 -9.87 -7.85
CA LEU A 364 2.58 -10.86 -7.91
C LEU A 364 3.38 -10.77 -9.24
N LYS A 365 2.70 -10.59 -10.38
CA LYS A 365 3.33 -10.37 -11.70
C LYS A 365 4.26 -9.15 -11.69
N MET A 366 3.78 -8.01 -11.21
CA MET A 366 4.59 -6.77 -11.07
C MET A 366 5.79 -6.90 -10.11
N ARG A 367 5.91 -8.02 -9.39
CA ARG A 367 7.00 -8.33 -8.45
C ARG A 367 7.78 -9.60 -8.85
N GLY A 368 7.68 -10.01 -10.12
CA GLY A 368 8.44 -11.14 -10.67
C GLY A 368 8.10 -12.49 -10.04
N TRP A 369 6.87 -12.66 -9.55
CA TRP A 369 6.36 -13.91 -8.98
C TRP A 369 7.20 -14.46 -7.81
N GLU A 370 7.66 -13.57 -6.91
CA GLU A 370 8.45 -13.94 -5.72
C GLU A 370 7.74 -15.03 -4.89
N GLU A 371 8.42 -16.15 -4.66
CA GLU A 371 7.88 -17.34 -3.99
C GLU A 371 7.26 -17.03 -2.62
N ARG A 372 7.92 -16.18 -1.81
CA ARG A 372 7.39 -15.75 -0.51
C ARG A 372 6.04 -15.06 -0.61
N GLN A 373 5.80 -14.29 -1.67
CA GLN A 373 4.55 -13.55 -1.87
C GLN A 373 3.45 -14.46 -2.44
N ILE A 374 3.83 -15.43 -3.28
CA ILE A 374 2.94 -16.54 -3.68
C ILE A 374 2.47 -17.30 -2.44
N GLU A 375 3.39 -17.73 -1.56
CA GLU A 375 3.04 -18.44 -0.32
C GLU A 375 2.11 -17.61 0.58
N GLN A 376 2.39 -16.31 0.78
CA GLN A 376 1.53 -15.42 1.56
C GLN A 376 0.12 -15.26 0.96
N LEU A 377 -0.02 -15.12 -0.36
CA LEU A 377 -1.34 -15.04 -1.00
C LEU A 377 -2.09 -16.38 -0.89
N LEU A 378 -1.41 -17.50 -1.10
CA LEU A 378 -2.02 -18.82 -1.02
C LEU A 378 -2.41 -19.20 0.42
N GLU A 379 -1.65 -18.79 1.43
CA GLU A 379 -2.03 -18.96 2.84
C GLU A 379 -3.27 -18.14 3.20
N LEU A 380 -3.36 -16.89 2.73
CA LEU A 380 -4.53 -16.03 2.90
C LEU A 380 -5.77 -16.65 2.24
N LEU A 381 -5.71 -16.98 0.94
CA LEU A 381 -6.82 -17.57 0.19
C LEU A 381 -7.23 -18.94 0.75
N THR A 382 -6.26 -19.73 1.22
CA THR A 382 -6.56 -20.99 1.91
C THR A 382 -7.30 -20.73 3.22
N THR A 383 -6.80 -19.82 4.06
CA THR A 383 -7.34 -19.56 5.40
C THR A 383 -8.73 -18.92 5.34
N GLU A 384 -8.91 -17.91 4.50
CA GLU A 384 -10.15 -17.14 4.41
C GLU A 384 -11.21 -17.84 3.55
N ILE A 385 -10.85 -18.67 2.56
CA ILE A 385 -11.81 -19.31 1.65
C ILE A 385 -11.82 -20.84 1.77
N LEU A 386 -10.71 -21.53 1.46
CA LEU A 386 -10.75 -22.98 1.20
C LEU A 386 -10.76 -23.86 2.46
N HIS A 387 -10.21 -23.39 3.58
CA HIS A 387 -9.95 -24.23 4.75
C HIS A 387 -11.24 -24.75 5.40
N PRO A 388 -11.30 -25.99 5.93
CA PRO A 388 -12.52 -26.53 6.53
C PRO A 388 -13.06 -25.78 7.77
N SER A 389 -12.29 -24.86 8.36
CA SER A 389 -12.76 -23.95 9.42
C SER A 389 -13.13 -22.54 8.93
N SER A 390 -12.91 -22.23 7.65
CA SER A 390 -13.30 -20.95 7.06
C SER A 390 -14.82 -20.78 7.11
N GLN A 391 -15.25 -19.60 7.55
CA GLN A 391 -16.65 -19.18 7.56
C GLN A 391 -17.22 -18.86 6.16
N ALA A 392 -16.40 -18.93 5.09
CA ALA A 392 -16.84 -18.66 3.73
C ALA A 392 -18.03 -19.54 3.32
N PRO A 393 -19.17 -18.95 2.91
CA PRO A 393 -20.33 -19.72 2.44
C PRO A 393 -20.04 -20.51 1.15
N HIS A 394 -20.83 -21.54 0.89
CA HIS A 394 -20.65 -22.40 -0.29
C HIS A 394 -20.66 -21.62 -1.62
N GLY A 395 -21.40 -20.51 -1.72
CA GLY A 395 -21.39 -19.65 -2.92
C GLY A 395 -20.04 -18.97 -3.18
N VAL A 396 -19.41 -18.41 -2.13
CA VAL A 396 -18.06 -17.83 -2.19
C VAL A 396 -17.04 -18.90 -2.55
N LYS A 397 -17.08 -20.05 -1.84
CA LYS A 397 -16.19 -21.19 -2.08
C LYS A 397 -16.31 -21.72 -3.53
N SER A 398 -17.53 -21.87 -4.04
CA SER A 398 -17.77 -22.40 -5.39
C SER A 398 -17.19 -21.49 -6.45
N HIS A 399 -17.61 -20.23 -6.47
CA HIS A 399 -17.18 -19.26 -7.47
C HIS A 399 -15.67 -19.02 -7.42
N PHE A 400 -15.07 -18.94 -6.23
CA PHE A 400 -13.62 -18.85 -6.10
C PHE A 400 -12.90 -20.05 -6.74
N ILE A 401 -13.35 -21.28 -6.50
CA ILE A 401 -12.75 -22.48 -7.12
C ILE A 401 -12.93 -22.48 -8.64
N GLU A 402 -14.06 -21.99 -9.13
CA GLU A 402 -14.39 -21.97 -10.56
C GLU A 402 -13.58 -20.90 -11.32
N ILE A 403 -13.41 -19.69 -10.77
CA ILE A 403 -12.62 -18.62 -11.43
C ILE A 403 -11.10 -18.71 -11.24
N PHE A 404 -10.61 -19.50 -10.26
CA PHE A 404 -9.20 -19.40 -9.83
C PHE A 404 -8.21 -19.71 -10.96
N LEU A 405 -8.44 -20.79 -11.70
CA LEU A 405 -7.54 -21.19 -12.78
C LEU A 405 -7.63 -20.23 -13.98
N GLU A 406 -8.84 -19.72 -14.28
CA GLU A 406 -9.06 -18.75 -15.35
C GLU A 406 -8.31 -17.43 -15.10
N GLU A 407 -8.37 -16.88 -13.88
CA GLU A 407 -7.64 -15.65 -13.53
C GLU A 407 -6.13 -15.87 -13.41
N LEU A 408 -5.68 -17.05 -12.96
CA LEU A 408 -4.26 -17.41 -12.96
C LEU A 408 -3.71 -17.50 -14.39
N THR A 409 -4.45 -18.11 -15.31
CA THR A 409 -4.10 -18.19 -16.74
C THR A 409 -4.00 -16.78 -17.34
N ARG A 410 -5.04 -15.95 -17.16
CA ARG A 410 -5.10 -14.59 -17.73
C ARG A 410 -3.94 -13.68 -17.29
N VAL A 411 -3.36 -13.88 -16.11
CA VAL A 411 -2.28 -13.03 -15.61
C VAL A 411 -0.90 -13.66 -15.83
N GLY A 412 -0.77 -14.98 -15.71
CA GLY A 412 0.52 -15.66 -15.56
C GLY A 412 0.88 -16.74 -16.58
N ALA A 413 0.03 -17.07 -17.56
CA ALA A 413 0.35 -18.15 -18.51
C ALA A 413 1.67 -17.95 -19.29
N GLU A 414 2.01 -16.71 -19.60
CA GLU A 414 3.24 -16.30 -20.32
C GLU A 414 4.53 -16.39 -19.47
N GLU A 415 4.42 -16.44 -18.14
CA GLU A 415 5.55 -16.20 -17.22
C GLU A 415 5.72 -17.27 -16.15
N LEU A 416 4.68 -18.02 -15.81
CA LEU A 416 4.70 -18.98 -14.71
C LEU A 416 5.29 -20.32 -15.12
N THR A 417 6.39 -20.69 -14.48
CA THR A 417 6.97 -22.03 -14.60
C THR A 417 6.02 -23.12 -14.10
N ALA A 418 6.17 -24.33 -14.64
CA ALA A 418 5.40 -25.50 -14.21
C ALA A 418 5.49 -25.77 -12.69
N ASP A 419 6.64 -25.48 -12.06
CA ASP A 419 6.83 -25.58 -10.61
C ASP A 419 6.02 -24.51 -9.85
N GLN A 420 5.97 -23.26 -10.33
CA GLN A 420 5.13 -22.22 -9.73
C GLN A 420 3.64 -22.57 -9.89
N ASN A 421 3.23 -23.05 -11.07
CA ASN A 421 1.87 -23.51 -11.31
C ASN A 421 1.49 -24.65 -10.36
N LEU A 422 2.37 -25.63 -10.12
CA LEU A 422 2.16 -26.68 -9.12
C LEU A 422 2.03 -26.12 -7.69
N LYS A 423 2.74 -25.04 -7.33
CA LYS A 423 2.57 -24.33 -6.03
C LYS A 423 1.17 -23.70 -5.92
N PHE A 424 0.67 -23.02 -6.96
CA PHE A 424 -0.69 -22.47 -6.98
C PHE A 424 -1.78 -23.55 -6.87
N ILE A 425 -1.57 -24.76 -7.39
CA ILE A 425 -2.53 -25.87 -7.33
C ILE A 425 -2.44 -26.69 -6.03
N ASP A 426 -1.33 -26.67 -5.29
CA ASP A 426 -1.16 -27.47 -4.07
C ASP A 426 -2.22 -27.25 -2.96
N PRO A 427 -2.74 -26.02 -2.69
CA PRO A 427 -3.88 -25.84 -1.80
C PRO A 427 -5.11 -26.69 -2.19
N PHE A 428 -5.40 -26.79 -3.48
CA PHE A 428 -6.52 -27.58 -4.01
C PHE A 428 -6.24 -29.09 -3.84
N CYS A 429 -5.01 -29.54 -4.06
CA CYS A 429 -4.54 -30.89 -3.73
C CYS A 429 -4.71 -31.22 -2.23
N ARG A 430 -4.35 -30.28 -1.34
CA ARG A 430 -4.51 -30.39 0.12
C ARG A 430 -5.97 -30.50 0.54
N ILE A 431 -6.85 -29.72 -0.06
CA ILE A 431 -8.27 -29.63 0.31
C ILE A 431 -9.10 -30.77 -0.28
N ALA A 432 -8.92 -31.14 -1.55
CA ALA A 432 -9.63 -32.26 -2.16
C ALA A 432 -9.37 -33.60 -1.44
N ALA A 433 -8.14 -33.84 -0.98
CA ALA A 433 -7.82 -35.03 -0.21
C ALA A 433 -8.48 -35.06 1.19
N ARG A 434 -8.83 -33.90 1.77
CA ARG A 434 -9.29 -33.80 3.17
C ARG A 434 -10.76 -33.43 3.35
N THR A 435 -11.38 -32.80 2.35
CA THR A 435 -12.75 -32.28 2.47
C THR A 435 -13.79 -33.39 2.66
N LYS A 436 -14.79 -33.09 3.49
CA LYS A 436 -16.00 -33.92 3.66
C LYS A 436 -17.20 -33.35 2.88
N ASP A 437 -17.06 -32.15 2.33
CA ASP A 437 -18.07 -31.52 1.48
C ASP A 437 -17.91 -32.04 0.05
N SER A 438 -18.92 -32.78 -0.42
CA SER A 438 -18.92 -33.35 -1.77
C SER A 438 -19.06 -32.28 -2.86
N LEU A 439 -19.63 -31.11 -2.56
CA LEU A 439 -19.77 -30.02 -3.52
C LEU A 439 -18.41 -29.33 -3.70
N VAL A 440 -17.70 -29.00 -2.61
CA VAL A 440 -16.31 -28.52 -2.69
C VAL A 440 -15.42 -29.55 -3.39
N PHE A 441 -15.57 -30.85 -3.10
CA PHE A 441 -14.81 -31.89 -3.83
C PHE A 441 -15.14 -31.91 -5.33
N ASN A 442 -16.42 -31.80 -5.70
CA ASN A 442 -16.84 -31.76 -7.11
C ASN A 442 -16.24 -30.55 -7.84
N ASN A 443 -16.33 -29.36 -7.24
CA ASN A 443 -15.90 -28.13 -7.88
C ASN A 443 -14.38 -28.10 -8.07
N ILE A 444 -13.60 -28.57 -7.09
CA ILE A 444 -12.14 -28.71 -7.24
C ILE A 444 -11.81 -29.78 -8.29
N THR A 445 -12.54 -30.91 -8.33
CA THR A 445 -12.30 -31.95 -9.34
C THR A 445 -12.52 -31.39 -10.74
N ARG A 446 -13.67 -30.73 -10.97
CA ARG A 446 -14.03 -30.18 -12.29
C ARG A 446 -13.17 -28.97 -12.65
N GLY A 447 -13.37 -27.85 -11.94
CA GLY A 447 -12.85 -26.53 -12.30
C GLY A 447 -11.33 -26.36 -12.17
N ILE A 448 -10.65 -27.27 -11.46
CA ILE A 448 -9.18 -27.30 -11.39
C ILE A 448 -8.64 -28.52 -12.14
N PHE A 449 -8.90 -29.74 -11.64
CA PHE A 449 -8.15 -30.91 -12.13
C PHE A 449 -8.61 -31.47 -13.48
N GLU A 450 -9.89 -31.32 -13.84
CA GLU A 450 -10.38 -31.73 -15.16
C GLU A 450 -10.09 -30.64 -16.19
N THR A 451 -10.22 -29.35 -15.84
CA THR A 451 -9.74 -28.23 -16.68
C THR A 451 -8.26 -28.35 -17.05
N ILE A 452 -7.36 -28.70 -16.10
CA ILE A 452 -5.93 -28.91 -16.38
C ILE A 452 -5.68 -30.09 -17.33
N VAL A 453 -6.53 -31.13 -17.31
CA VAL A 453 -6.44 -32.27 -18.24
C VAL A 453 -6.99 -31.90 -19.63
N GLU A 454 -8.02 -31.07 -19.67
CA GLU A 454 -8.69 -30.59 -20.90
C GLU A 454 -7.82 -29.55 -21.64
N GLN A 455 -7.09 -28.69 -20.91
CA GLN A 455 -6.14 -27.72 -21.51
C GLN A 455 -4.78 -28.34 -21.91
N ALA A 456 -4.49 -29.58 -21.52
CA ALA A 456 -3.19 -30.22 -21.75
C ALA A 456 -2.75 -30.36 -23.22
N PRO A 457 -3.65 -30.60 -24.22
CA PRO A 457 -3.24 -30.62 -25.63
C PRO A 457 -2.78 -29.25 -26.13
N LEU A 458 -3.45 -28.17 -25.71
CA LEU A 458 -3.10 -26.79 -26.07
C LEU A 458 -1.75 -26.39 -25.49
N ALA A 459 -1.50 -26.70 -24.22
CA ALA A 459 -0.23 -26.42 -23.54
C ALA A 459 0.97 -27.05 -24.27
N ILE A 460 0.77 -28.23 -24.88
CA ILE A 460 1.81 -28.93 -25.64
C ILE A 460 1.92 -28.40 -27.07
N GLU A 461 0.88 -27.81 -27.66
CA GLU A 461 1.00 -27.09 -28.94
C GLU A 461 1.73 -25.75 -28.75
N ASP A 462 1.41 -24.97 -27.70
CA ASP A 462 2.14 -23.74 -27.30
C ASP A 462 3.64 -24.03 -27.16
N LEU A 463 4.00 -25.00 -26.31
CA LEU A 463 5.40 -25.36 -26.04
C LEU A 463 6.14 -25.92 -27.28
N LEU A 464 5.42 -26.45 -28.27
CA LEU A 464 6.02 -26.84 -29.56
C LEU A 464 6.19 -25.64 -30.51
N ASN A 465 5.32 -24.64 -30.46
CA ASN A 465 5.44 -23.41 -31.23
C ASN A 465 6.61 -22.55 -30.71
N ASP A 466 6.80 -22.46 -29.39
CA ASP A 466 7.94 -21.77 -28.76
C ASP A 466 9.30 -22.39 -29.15
N LEU A 467 9.33 -23.72 -29.33
CA LEU A 467 10.54 -24.43 -29.75
C LEU A 467 10.81 -24.33 -31.25
N ASP A 468 9.77 -24.26 -32.09
CA ASP A 468 9.92 -24.02 -33.53
C ASP A 468 10.39 -22.56 -33.78
N THR A 469 9.84 -21.55 -33.07
CA THR A 469 10.24 -20.13 -33.24
C THR A 469 11.67 -19.84 -32.78
N GLN A 470 12.12 -20.42 -31.66
CA GLN A 470 13.53 -20.36 -31.23
C GLN A 470 14.47 -21.09 -32.20
N GLY A 471 13.95 -21.97 -33.06
CA GLY A 471 14.72 -22.66 -34.10
C GLY A 471 15.03 -21.78 -35.31
N ASP A 472 14.09 -20.92 -35.72
CA ASP A 472 14.23 -20.10 -36.93
C ASP A 472 15.17 -18.89 -36.72
N GLU A 473 15.21 -18.27 -35.52
CA GLU A 473 16.22 -17.23 -35.23
C GLU A 473 17.66 -17.76 -35.27
N ALA A 474 17.86 -19.03 -34.92
CA ALA A 474 19.18 -19.67 -34.98
C ALA A 474 19.59 -20.09 -36.42
N ALA A 475 18.70 -19.95 -37.41
CA ALA A 475 18.92 -20.43 -38.78
C ALA A 475 19.40 -19.35 -39.76
N SER A 476 19.34 -18.06 -39.41
CA SER A 476 19.72 -16.97 -40.34
C SER A 476 21.22 -16.67 -40.42
N ASP A 477 22.05 -17.22 -39.52
CA ASP A 477 23.45 -16.80 -39.31
C ASP A 477 24.46 -17.87 -39.78
N SER A 478 24.31 -18.38 -41.01
CA SER A 478 25.31 -19.28 -41.62
C SER A 478 25.23 -19.40 -43.16
N ASP A 479 25.64 -18.36 -43.90
CA ASP A 479 26.06 -18.52 -45.31
C ASP A 479 27.21 -17.56 -45.68
N GLU A 480 28.46 -17.98 -45.39
CA GLU A 480 29.66 -17.42 -46.01
C GLU A 480 30.38 -18.49 -46.83
N SER A 481 30.75 -18.14 -48.07
CA SER A 481 31.70 -18.88 -48.91
C SER A 481 32.56 -17.86 -49.67
N PRO A 482 33.90 -17.82 -49.51
CA PRO A 482 34.68 -16.64 -49.88
C PRO A 482 35.52 -16.78 -51.16
N GLU A 483 35.33 -15.90 -52.15
CA GLU A 483 36.35 -15.61 -53.19
C GLU A 483 36.37 -14.12 -53.62
N GLY A 484 37.51 -13.45 -53.33
CA GLY A 484 38.21 -12.42 -54.13
C GLY A 484 37.51 -11.16 -54.71
N GLY A 485 38.05 -9.96 -54.42
CA GLY A 485 37.90 -8.80 -55.33
C GLY A 485 38.05 -7.39 -54.74
N GLU A 486 39.25 -6.81 -54.88
CA GLU A 486 39.69 -5.40 -54.71
C GLU A 486 38.68 -4.21 -54.59
N ARG A 487 39.06 -3.24 -53.71
CA ARG A 487 38.83 -1.76 -53.73
C ARG A 487 37.41 -1.18 -53.55
N GLY A 488 37.28 -0.19 -52.64
CA GLY A 488 36.10 0.68 -52.53
C GLY A 488 36.12 1.66 -51.34
N ASP A 489 36.92 2.72 -51.42
CA ASP A 489 37.08 3.74 -50.36
C ASP A 489 35.81 4.58 -50.11
N THR A 490 35.36 4.72 -48.85
CA THR A 490 35.08 6.03 -48.17
C THR A 490 34.49 5.92 -46.75
N LEU A 491 34.86 6.88 -45.90
CA LEU A 491 34.36 7.18 -44.54
C LEU A 491 33.85 8.66 -44.51
N PRO A 492 33.24 9.18 -43.42
CA PRO A 492 32.36 8.60 -42.40
C PRO A 492 31.08 9.47 -42.19
N ARG A 493 30.26 9.20 -41.16
CA ARG A 493 29.34 10.19 -40.57
C ARG A 493 29.49 10.33 -39.05
N LYS A 494 29.36 11.56 -38.54
CA LYS A 494 29.60 11.97 -37.14
C LYS A 494 28.34 11.86 -36.27
N ARG A 495 28.57 11.79 -34.95
CA ARG A 495 27.57 12.12 -33.91
C ARG A 495 27.39 13.63 -33.74
N SER A 496 26.14 14.06 -33.59
CA SER A 496 25.65 15.25 -32.87
C SER A 496 24.10 15.26 -32.99
N GLU A 497 23.26 15.80 -32.11
CA GLU A 497 23.30 16.22 -30.69
C GLU A 497 21.81 16.42 -30.25
N ARG A 498 21.51 16.62 -28.96
CA ARG A 498 20.14 16.98 -28.51
C ARG A 498 19.97 18.51 -28.39
N PRO A 499 18.86 19.09 -28.87
CA PRO A 499 18.27 20.33 -28.37
C PRO A 499 16.97 20.08 -27.56
N PRO A 500 16.37 21.11 -26.90
CA PRO A 500 15.53 20.92 -25.71
C PRO A 500 14.03 21.26 -25.88
N ALA A 501 13.29 21.25 -24.75
CA ALA A 501 11.83 21.39 -24.66
C ALA A 501 11.29 22.84 -24.71
N GLY A 502 10.01 23.01 -25.04
CA GLY A 502 9.28 24.28 -24.83
C GLY A 502 7.84 24.35 -25.38
N SER A 503 6.93 24.87 -24.55
CA SER A 503 5.53 25.29 -24.84
C SER A 503 4.44 24.21 -25.01
N CYS A 504 3.17 24.64 -24.91
CA CYS A 504 2.04 23.81 -24.47
C CYS A 504 0.79 23.97 -25.36
N LYS A 505 0.00 22.88 -25.52
CA LYS A 505 -1.49 22.79 -25.39
C LYS A 505 -2.05 21.53 -26.08
N ALA A 506 -3.27 21.15 -25.66
CA ALA A 506 -4.20 20.24 -26.37
C ALA A 506 -3.76 18.76 -26.42
N GLU A 507 -4.61 17.72 -26.33
CA GLU A 507 -5.98 17.51 -25.82
C GLU A 507 -5.96 16.18 -25.01
N PRO A 508 -7.02 15.72 -24.31
CA PRO A 508 -7.04 14.33 -23.86
C PRO A 508 -7.12 13.39 -25.07
N GLU A 509 -6.10 12.55 -25.30
CA GLU A 509 -6.20 11.47 -26.28
C GLU A 509 -7.27 10.46 -25.83
N ASP A 510 -8.15 10.11 -26.75
CA ASP A 510 -9.26 9.18 -26.48
C ASP A 510 -8.72 7.83 -26.01
N GLY A 511 -9.20 7.35 -24.87
CA GLY A 511 -8.94 5.98 -24.44
C GLY A 511 -9.65 5.03 -25.38
N GLU A 512 -8.90 4.22 -26.12
CA GLU A 512 -9.49 3.20 -27.00
C GLU A 512 -10.38 2.25 -26.21
N GLU A 513 -11.70 2.41 -26.38
CA GLU A 513 -12.68 1.43 -25.91
C GLU A 513 -12.42 0.12 -26.65
N GLN A 514 -11.72 -0.82 -26.00
CA GLN A 514 -11.66 -2.21 -26.43
C GLN A 514 -13.03 -2.86 -26.23
N ALA A 515 -13.93 -2.55 -27.17
CA ALA A 515 -15.19 -3.24 -27.38
C ALA A 515 -14.92 -4.75 -27.49
N GLY A 516 -15.83 -5.56 -26.94
CA GLY A 516 -15.65 -7.00 -26.85
C GLY A 516 -15.41 -7.66 -28.20
N ASP A 517 -14.17 -8.07 -28.44
CA ASP A 517 -13.76 -8.81 -29.63
C ASP A 517 -13.90 -10.31 -29.33
N ASP A 518 -15.05 -10.89 -29.67
CA ASP A 518 -15.33 -12.33 -29.60
C ASP A 518 -14.46 -13.08 -30.63
N ARG A 519 -13.16 -13.23 -30.34
CA ARG A 519 -12.23 -14.05 -31.11
C ARG A 519 -11.77 -15.27 -30.33
N ASP A 520 -12.45 -16.37 -30.64
CA ASP A 520 -12.01 -17.73 -30.35
C ASP A 520 -10.70 -18.02 -31.12
N SER A 521 -9.57 -17.73 -30.47
CA SER A 521 -8.21 -17.99 -30.94
C SER A 521 -7.33 -18.13 -29.71
N GLY A 522 -6.70 -19.29 -29.55
CA GLY A 522 -6.06 -19.69 -28.30
C GLY A 522 -5.01 -18.69 -27.81
N GLY A 523 -5.28 -18.06 -26.66
CA GLY A 523 -4.26 -17.42 -25.85
C GLY A 523 -3.46 -18.46 -25.05
N PRO A 524 -2.26 -18.10 -24.54
CA PRO A 524 -1.35 -19.03 -23.88
C PRO A 524 -2.01 -19.69 -22.66
N VAL A 525 -1.77 -20.99 -22.48
CA VAL A 525 -2.29 -21.77 -21.34
C VAL A 525 -1.21 -22.15 -20.32
N LEU A 526 -1.62 -22.39 -19.07
CA LEU A 526 -0.71 -22.71 -17.97
C LEU A 526 0.00 -24.06 -18.19
N GLN A 527 1.33 -24.03 -18.22
CA GLN A 527 2.19 -25.21 -18.33
C GLN A 527 2.26 -25.98 -17.00
N PHE A 528 2.20 -27.31 -17.06
CA PHE A 528 2.26 -28.20 -15.89
C PHE A 528 3.16 -29.41 -16.11
N ASP A 529 3.92 -29.78 -15.08
CA ASP A 529 4.47 -31.12 -14.96
C ASP A 529 3.37 -32.07 -14.47
N TYR A 530 2.81 -32.84 -15.40
CA TYR A 530 1.73 -33.80 -15.14
C TYR A 530 2.19 -34.98 -14.26
N GLU A 531 3.48 -35.35 -14.26
CA GLU A 531 4.04 -36.39 -13.39
C GLU A 531 4.17 -35.88 -11.96
N ALA A 532 4.75 -34.70 -11.76
CA ALA A 532 4.85 -34.05 -10.45
C ALA A 532 3.47 -33.73 -9.84
N LEU A 533 2.50 -33.28 -10.65
CA LEU A 533 1.12 -33.06 -10.21
C LEU A 533 0.41 -34.37 -9.84
N ALA A 534 0.60 -35.44 -10.63
CA ALA A 534 0.05 -36.76 -10.33
C ALA A 534 0.62 -37.34 -9.02
N ASP A 535 1.94 -37.26 -8.83
CA ASP A 535 2.62 -37.72 -7.62
C ASP A 535 2.25 -36.88 -6.40
N ARG A 536 2.10 -35.55 -6.56
CA ARG A 536 1.62 -34.69 -5.48
C ARG A 536 0.20 -35.06 -5.06
N LEU A 537 -0.70 -35.30 -6.01
CA LEU A 537 -2.05 -35.79 -5.73
C LEU A 537 -2.04 -37.18 -5.10
N PHE A 538 -1.16 -38.10 -5.54
CA PHE A 538 -1.04 -39.44 -4.99
C PHE A 538 -0.54 -39.43 -3.54
N ALA A 539 0.51 -38.66 -3.23
CA ALA A 539 1.05 -38.47 -1.89
C ALA A 539 0.04 -37.89 -0.89
N MET A 540 -0.99 -37.19 -1.39
CA MET A 540 -2.10 -36.67 -0.60
C MET A 540 -3.27 -37.65 -0.53
N ALA A 541 -3.65 -38.30 -1.63
CA ALA A 541 -4.74 -39.27 -1.70
C ALA A 541 -4.47 -40.55 -0.88
N SER A 542 -3.22 -41.00 -0.84
CA SER A 542 -2.78 -42.23 -0.16
C SER A 542 -2.68 -42.12 1.36
N ARG A 543 -2.86 -40.92 1.94
CA ARG A 543 -2.84 -40.71 3.40
C ARG A 543 -4.03 -41.40 4.07
N GLN A 544 -3.81 -41.96 5.26
CA GLN A 544 -4.87 -42.68 6.01
C GLN A 544 -6.08 -41.79 6.35
N SER A 545 -5.87 -40.48 6.53
CA SER A 545 -6.91 -39.48 6.80
C SER A 545 -7.75 -39.08 5.59
N THR A 546 -7.37 -39.47 4.37
CA THR A 546 -8.13 -39.19 3.14
C THR A 546 -9.37 -40.08 3.05
N PRO A 547 -10.60 -39.54 2.93
CA PRO A 547 -11.82 -40.35 2.82
C PRO A 547 -11.79 -41.31 1.63
N SER A 548 -12.39 -42.50 1.79
CA SER A 548 -12.37 -43.56 0.77
C SER A 548 -13.03 -43.17 -0.56
N GLN A 549 -14.09 -42.36 -0.51
CA GLN A 549 -14.77 -41.84 -1.70
C GLN A 549 -13.87 -40.84 -2.45
N ASN A 550 -13.27 -39.87 -1.75
CA ASN A 550 -12.31 -38.92 -2.30
C ASN A 550 -11.14 -39.67 -2.95
N ARG A 551 -10.53 -40.64 -2.22
CA ARG A 551 -9.42 -41.45 -2.72
C ARG A 551 -9.76 -42.18 -4.03
N LYS A 552 -10.94 -42.81 -4.12
CA LYS A 552 -11.40 -43.49 -5.34
C LYS A 552 -11.59 -42.54 -6.54
N ARG A 553 -11.92 -41.26 -6.29
CA ARG A 553 -12.08 -40.23 -7.33
C ARG A 553 -10.73 -39.61 -7.72
N LEU A 554 -9.89 -39.26 -6.76
CA LEU A 554 -8.54 -38.75 -7.00
C LEU A 554 -7.69 -39.76 -7.79
N TYR A 555 -7.79 -41.07 -7.52
CA TYR A 555 -7.11 -42.10 -8.32
C TYR A 555 -7.61 -42.20 -9.79
N LYS A 556 -8.74 -41.59 -10.17
CA LYS A 556 -9.09 -41.41 -11.59
C LYS A 556 -8.35 -40.22 -12.21
N VAL A 557 -8.29 -39.09 -11.49
CA VAL A 557 -7.58 -37.87 -11.91
C VAL A 557 -6.08 -38.14 -12.05
N ILE A 558 -5.48 -38.78 -11.05
CA ILE A 558 -4.07 -39.19 -11.06
C ILE A 558 -3.77 -40.09 -12.26
N ARG A 559 -4.71 -40.99 -12.65
CA ARG A 559 -4.55 -41.78 -13.88
C ARG A 559 -4.59 -40.89 -15.13
N LYS A 560 -5.57 -40.00 -15.30
CA LYS A 560 -5.62 -39.04 -16.42
C LYS A 560 -4.27 -38.30 -16.57
N LEU A 561 -3.71 -37.82 -15.47
CA LEU A 561 -2.42 -37.11 -15.44
C LEU A 561 -1.21 -38.02 -15.76
N GLN A 562 -1.19 -39.26 -15.27
CA GLN A 562 -0.16 -40.24 -15.61
C GLN A 562 -0.23 -40.70 -17.08
N ASP A 563 -1.44 -40.79 -17.65
CA ASP A 563 -1.66 -41.07 -19.06
C ASP A 563 -1.13 -39.90 -19.92
N LEU A 564 -1.42 -38.64 -19.54
CA LEU A 564 -0.85 -37.43 -20.17
C LEU A 564 0.69 -37.39 -20.11
N ALA A 565 1.30 -37.64 -18.94
CA ALA A 565 2.76 -37.73 -18.79
C ALA A 565 3.37 -38.86 -19.66
N GLY A 566 2.61 -39.94 -19.89
CA GLY A 566 2.96 -41.02 -20.83
C GLY A 566 2.77 -40.68 -22.32
N GLY A 567 2.27 -39.48 -22.64
CA GLY A 567 1.92 -39.05 -24.00
C GLY A 567 0.67 -39.73 -24.55
N VAL A 568 -0.33 -39.97 -23.70
CA VAL A 568 -1.65 -40.51 -24.04
C VAL A 568 -2.72 -39.47 -23.71
N PHE A 569 -3.33 -38.91 -24.75
CA PHE A 569 -4.35 -37.87 -24.66
C PHE A 569 -5.76 -38.47 -24.75
N PRO A 570 -6.81 -37.78 -24.25
CA PRO A 570 -8.20 -38.14 -24.50
C PRO A 570 -8.48 -38.29 -26.00
N GLU A 571 -9.30 -39.28 -26.38
CA GLU A 571 -9.39 -39.72 -27.79
C GLU A 571 -10.15 -38.76 -28.73
N ASP A 572 -10.86 -37.75 -28.20
CA ASP A 572 -11.76 -36.86 -28.95
C ASP A 572 -11.15 -35.49 -29.34
N GLU A 573 -10.03 -35.06 -28.73
CA GLU A 573 -9.45 -33.71 -28.92
C GLU A 573 -7.93 -33.76 -29.17
N ILE A 574 -7.54 -33.97 -30.43
CA ILE A 574 -6.12 -33.91 -30.87
C ILE A 574 -6.02 -33.13 -32.20
N PRO A 575 -5.40 -31.93 -32.21
CA PRO A 575 -5.06 -31.22 -33.43
C PRO A 575 -4.15 -32.05 -34.36
N GLU A 576 -4.47 -32.15 -35.65
CA GLU A 576 -3.82 -33.09 -36.58
C GLU A 576 -2.28 -32.97 -36.65
N LYS A 577 -1.74 -31.76 -36.40
CA LYS A 577 -0.31 -31.46 -36.48
C LYS A 577 0.51 -32.28 -35.47
N ALA A 578 0.10 -32.29 -34.20
CA ALA A 578 0.83 -32.93 -33.11
C ALA A 578 0.95 -34.46 -33.33
N CYS A 579 -0.13 -35.09 -33.82
CA CYS A 579 -0.18 -36.53 -34.03
C CYS A 579 0.86 -37.01 -35.08
N ARG A 580 1.11 -36.22 -36.14
CA ARG A 580 2.08 -36.58 -37.19
C ARG A 580 3.52 -36.61 -36.65
N ARG A 581 3.98 -35.54 -36.01
CA ARG A 581 5.37 -35.43 -35.47
C ARG A 581 5.66 -36.54 -34.43
N LEU A 582 4.71 -36.86 -33.54
CA LEU A 582 4.86 -37.95 -32.54
C LEU A 582 4.98 -39.35 -33.17
N LEU A 583 4.24 -39.63 -34.25
CA LEU A 583 4.32 -40.90 -34.98
C LEU A 583 5.64 -41.03 -35.75
N GLU A 584 6.18 -39.94 -36.28
CA GLU A 584 7.49 -39.89 -36.93
C GLU A 584 8.62 -40.10 -35.92
N GLY A 585 8.55 -39.49 -34.74
CA GLY A 585 9.47 -39.77 -33.62
C GLY A 585 9.49 -41.25 -33.23
N ARG A 586 8.32 -41.92 -33.20
CA ARG A 586 8.21 -43.37 -32.97
C ARG A 586 8.80 -44.20 -34.14
N ARG A 587 8.61 -43.79 -35.40
CA ARG A 587 9.27 -44.43 -36.56
C ARG A 587 10.80 -44.28 -36.51
N GLN A 588 11.31 -43.09 -36.21
CA GLN A 588 12.75 -42.84 -36.07
C GLN A 588 13.36 -43.64 -34.91
N LYS A 589 12.72 -43.69 -33.73
CA LYS A 589 13.20 -44.49 -32.59
C LYS A 589 13.25 -45.98 -32.93
N LYS A 590 12.22 -46.56 -33.58
CA LYS A 590 12.27 -47.96 -34.07
C LYS A 590 13.41 -48.18 -35.08
N THR A 591 13.56 -47.30 -36.07
CA THR A 591 14.62 -47.43 -37.09
C THR A 591 16.03 -47.29 -36.51
N LYS A 592 16.23 -46.37 -35.54
CA LYS A 592 17.50 -46.23 -34.79
C LYS A 592 17.79 -47.46 -33.92
N GLN A 593 16.78 -48.06 -33.28
CA GLN A 593 16.92 -49.29 -32.49
C GLN A 593 17.23 -50.51 -33.38
N GLN A 594 16.58 -50.63 -34.54
CA GLN A 594 16.82 -51.71 -35.51
C GLN A 594 18.19 -51.58 -36.19
N LYS A 595 18.64 -50.34 -36.51
CA LYS A 595 20.02 -50.07 -36.95
C LYS A 595 21.07 -50.33 -35.85
N ARG A 596 20.74 -50.12 -34.56
CA ARG A 596 21.61 -50.52 -33.43
C ARG A 596 21.72 -52.05 -33.31
N LEU A 597 20.61 -52.78 -33.43
CA LEU A 597 20.62 -54.26 -33.45
C LEU A 597 21.45 -54.82 -34.62
N LEU A 598 21.30 -54.28 -35.82
CA LEU A 598 22.13 -54.63 -36.97
C LEU A 598 23.62 -54.30 -36.75
N LYS A 599 23.95 -53.14 -36.15
CA LYS A 599 25.34 -52.81 -35.80
C LYS A 599 25.94 -53.77 -34.74
N LEU A 600 25.15 -54.20 -33.75
CA LEU A 600 25.60 -55.17 -32.75
C LEU A 600 25.82 -56.56 -33.37
N GLN A 601 24.94 -57.01 -34.26
CA GLN A 601 25.12 -58.26 -35.01
C GLN A 601 26.31 -58.22 -35.98
N LEU A 602 26.69 -57.05 -36.48
CA LEU A 602 27.90 -56.84 -37.29
C LEU A 602 29.20 -56.72 -36.46
N GLN A 603 29.12 -56.71 -35.12
CA GLN A 603 30.28 -56.59 -34.22
C GLN A 603 30.70 -57.88 -33.52
N HIS A 604 30.05 -59.02 -33.79
CA HIS A 604 30.46 -60.36 -33.34
C HIS A 604 30.51 -61.33 -34.53
N GLY A 605 31.61 -61.32 -35.28
CA GLY A 605 31.69 -62.09 -36.53
C GLY A 605 33.03 -62.12 -37.27
N LYS A 606 34.15 -62.42 -36.59
CA LYS A 606 35.43 -62.80 -37.25
C LYS A 606 36.33 -63.64 -36.32
N GLY A 607 36.78 -64.80 -36.81
CA GLY A 607 37.53 -65.83 -36.04
C GLY A 607 36.60 -66.99 -35.62
N LYS A 608 36.35 -67.97 -36.49
CA LYS A 608 37.15 -69.21 -36.74
C LYS A 608 37.29 -70.11 -35.50
N GLY A 609 36.82 -71.37 -35.54
CA GLY A 609 36.07 -72.05 -36.61
C GLY A 609 35.90 -73.57 -36.35
N GLU A 610 35.17 -74.23 -37.27
CA GLU A 610 34.99 -75.70 -37.40
C GLU A 610 34.33 -76.43 -36.19
N LYS A 611 33.40 -77.38 -36.36
CA LYS A 611 33.02 -78.19 -37.54
C LYS A 611 31.58 -78.75 -37.44
N GLU A 612 31.08 -79.27 -38.57
CA GLU A 612 30.04 -80.32 -38.71
C GLU A 612 28.62 -80.17 -38.11
N LEU A 613 27.68 -79.79 -38.98
CA LEU A 613 26.46 -80.53 -39.35
C LEU A 613 25.69 -81.35 -38.27
N SER A 614 24.47 -80.91 -37.94
CA SER A 614 23.21 -81.56 -38.41
C SER A 614 21.94 -80.91 -37.80
N SER A 615 20.77 -81.28 -38.32
CA SER A 615 19.42 -80.83 -37.93
C SER A 615 18.44 -82.02 -38.02
N PRO A 616 17.12 -81.92 -37.79
CA PRO A 616 16.31 -80.85 -37.16
C PRO A 616 15.30 -81.41 -36.10
N GLY A 617 14.33 -80.60 -35.66
CA GLY A 617 12.95 -81.10 -35.49
C GLY A 617 12.13 -80.62 -34.29
N MET A 618 10.86 -80.23 -34.58
CA MET A 618 9.65 -80.27 -33.72
C MET A 618 9.68 -79.60 -32.32
N GLU A 619 8.59 -79.11 -31.71
CA GLU A 619 7.22 -78.65 -32.03
C GLU A 619 6.46 -78.66 -30.67
N ARG A 620 5.58 -77.68 -30.44
CA ARG A 620 4.29 -77.81 -29.70
C ARG A 620 4.18 -77.93 -28.15
N LYS A 621 3.33 -77.01 -27.66
CA LYS A 621 2.20 -77.19 -26.71
C LYS A 621 2.41 -77.26 -25.18
N ARG A 622 2.05 -76.14 -24.54
CA ARG A 622 1.01 -75.99 -23.48
C ARG A 622 0.59 -77.24 -22.66
N SER A 623 0.91 -77.27 -21.36
CA SER A 623 -0.05 -77.36 -20.22
C SER A 623 0.71 -77.09 -18.90
N ARG A 624 0.22 -76.48 -17.81
CA ARG A 624 -1.12 -76.19 -17.22
C ARG A 624 -1.65 -77.26 -16.23
N ARG A 625 -1.05 -77.37 -15.03
CA ARG A 625 -1.69 -77.78 -13.74
C ARG A 625 -0.71 -77.59 -12.54
N ARG A 626 -1.06 -77.80 -11.25
CA ARG A 626 -2.02 -77.06 -10.38
C ARG A 626 -1.93 -77.56 -8.90
N ARG A 627 -1.41 -76.72 -7.96
CA ARG A 627 -1.66 -76.72 -6.48
C ARG A 627 -1.17 -77.90 -5.58
N VAL A 628 -1.20 -77.62 -4.26
CA VAL A 628 -0.96 -78.48 -3.07
C VAL A 628 0.54 -78.76 -2.82
N GLY A 629 1.16 -78.68 -1.63
CA GLY A 629 0.70 -78.46 -0.22
C GLY A 629 1.01 -79.69 0.66
N ALA A 630 1.54 -79.62 1.89
CA ALA A 630 2.03 -78.54 2.76
C ALA A 630 3.05 -79.13 3.80
N ASP A 631 3.51 -78.33 4.78
CA ASP A 631 4.12 -78.76 6.08
C ASP A 631 5.53 -79.46 6.07
N PRO A 632 6.27 -79.56 7.21
CA PRO A 632 6.29 -78.75 8.45
C PRO A 632 7.69 -78.40 9.08
N GLU A 633 7.66 -77.52 10.11
CA GLU A 633 8.42 -77.54 11.41
C GLU A 633 9.95 -77.29 11.62
N VAL A 634 10.22 -76.34 12.57
CA VAL A 634 11.06 -76.44 13.81
C VAL A 634 12.54 -75.95 13.91
N ARG A 635 12.82 -75.28 15.07
CA ARG A 635 14.09 -74.75 15.69
C ARG A 635 14.72 -73.50 15.00
N ALA A 636 15.08 -72.40 15.68
CA ALA A 636 15.92 -72.16 16.89
C ALA A 636 17.44 -72.24 16.57
N GLU A 637 18.36 -71.43 17.13
CA GLU A 637 18.38 -70.67 18.41
C GLU A 637 19.47 -69.55 18.39
N ALA A 638 19.55 -68.67 19.43
CA ALA A 638 20.71 -67.82 19.81
C ALA A 638 21.16 -66.65 18.87
N ALA A 639 21.81 -65.55 19.31
CA ALA A 639 21.97 -64.93 20.64
C ALA A 639 22.50 -63.45 20.55
N GLU A 640 22.72 -62.84 21.74
CA GLU A 640 23.55 -61.66 22.07
C GLU A 640 22.98 -60.22 22.02
N GLN A 641 23.19 -59.52 23.15
CA GLN A 641 23.15 -58.06 23.39
C GLN A 641 24.43 -57.70 24.18
N PRO A 642 24.87 -56.43 24.20
CA PRO A 642 24.56 -55.56 25.36
C PRO A 642 24.29 -54.08 24.97
N GLY A 643 23.88 -53.16 25.87
CA GLY A 643 23.44 -53.30 27.26
C GLY A 643 23.89 -52.17 28.22
N THR A 644 23.06 -51.15 28.44
CA THR A 644 23.02 -50.12 29.53
C THR A 644 21.77 -49.24 29.28
N ALA A 645 20.83 -48.91 30.19
CA ALA A 645 20.84 -48.42 31.59
C ALA A 645 21.32 -46.95 31.72
N GLU A 646 20.64 -45.99 32.37
CA GLU A 646 19.34 -45.88 33.09
C GLU A 646 18.96 -44.36 33.18
N GLN A 647 17.87 -43.76 33.72
CA GLN A 647 16.71 -44.06 34.62
C GLN A 647 15.48 -43.19 34.16
N ALA A 648 14.20 -43.32 34.60
CA ALA A 648 13.50 -42.97 35.87
C ALA A 648 13.65 -41.48 36.30
N LEU A 649 12.65 -40.69 36.77
CA LEU A 649 11.24 -40.82 37.21
C LEU A 649 10.52 -39.44 36.96
N LEU A 650 9.19 -39.20 37.00
CA LEU A 650 8.21 -39.33 38.11
C LEU A 650 6.74 -39.08 37.59
N ARG A 651 5.75 -38.99 38.49
CA ARG A 651 4.28 -38.82 38.23
C ARG A 651 3.84 -37.34 38.48
N GLU A 652 2.59 -36.84 38.34
CA GLU A 652 1.25 -37.34 38.72
C GLU A 652 0.04 -36.72 37.96
N ARG A 653 -1.16 -37.27 38.26
CA ARG A 653 -2.50 -36.67 38.07
C ARG A 653 -3.25 -36.75 39.41
N PRO A 654 -4.29 -35.91 39.63
CA PRO A 654 -5.58 -36.49 40.03
C PRO A 654 -6.82 -35.89 39.33
N ARG A 655 -8.01 -36.40 39.71
CA ARG A 655 -9.34 -36.05 39.17
C ARG A 655 -10.15 -35.20 40.16
N GLY A 656 -11.12 -34.43 39.67
CA GLY A 656 -12.19 -33.78 40.47
C GLY A 656 -13.61 -34.20 40.01
N ARG A 657 -14.63 -33.99 40.87
CA ARG A 657 -16.05 -34.34 40.64
C ARG A 657 -17.00 -33.22 41.10
N GLY A 658 -18.17 -33.11 40.47
CA GLY A 658 -19.33 -32.34 40.95
C GLY A 658 -19.54 -30.99 40.22
N GLN A 659 -20.74 -30.42 40.16
CA GLN A 659 -22.07 -30.86 40.64
C GLN A 659 -23.18 -30.56 39.61
N ARG A 660 -24.42 -31.02 39.86
CA ARG A 660 -25.63 -30.60 39.11
C ARG A 660 -26.19 -29.30 39.68
N GLY A 661 -26.62 -28.39 38.80
CA GLY A 661 -27.51 -27.26 39.12
C GLY A 661 -28.57 -27.12 38.02
N ALA A 662 -29.81 -26.75 38.36
CA ALA A 662 -30.93 -26.79 37.41
C ALA A 662 -31.98 -25.70 37.63
N ARG A 663 -32.57 -25.22 36.52
CA ARG A 663 -33.61 -24.16 36.43
C ARG A 663 -33.06 -22.76 36.79
N GLN A 664 -33.58 -21.63 36.30
CA GLN A 664 -34.91 -21.35 35.76
C GLN A 664 -34.90 -20.49 34.48
N ARG A 665 -36.03 -20.44 33.79
CA ARG A 665 -36.34 -19.41 32.77
C ARG A 665 -36.72 -18.09 33.46
N ARG A 666 -36.22 -16.95 32.97
CA ARG A 666 -36.94 -15.67 33.04
C ARG A 666 -37.00 -15.03 31.64
N ARG A 667 -38.16 -14.47 31.32
CA ARG A 667 -38.50 -13.67 30.13
C ARG A 667 -39.02 -12.30 30.64
N VAL A 668 -39.43 -11.42 29.71
CA VAL A 668 -40.26 -10.22 29.94
C VAL A 668 -39.48 -9.02 30.52
N PRO A 669 -39.65 -7.78 30.01
CA PRO A 669 -39.95 -7.36 28.64
C PRO A 669 -39.01 -6.26 28.10
N ARG A 670 -39.12 -5.92 26.80
CA ARG A 670 -38.71 -4.60 26.29
C ARG A 670 -39.80 -3.56 26.62
N ALA A 671 -39.44 -2.45 27.25
CA ALA A 671 -40.30 -1.26 27.27
C ALA A 671 -40.20 -0.49 25.93
N ARG A 672 -41.33 0.05 25.45
CA ARG A 672 -41.37 1.00 24.34
C ARG A 672 -41.58 2.41 24.89
N ALA A 673 -40.70 3.34 24.58
CA ALA A 673 -40.99 4.77 24.66
C ALA A 673 -41.24 5.30 23.23
N ARG A 674 -42.40 5.93 23.01
CA ARG A 674 -42.68 6.73 21.81
C ARG A 674 -42.64 8.20 22.21
N ALA A 675 -41.67 8.96 21.69
CA ALA A 675 -41.79 10.41 21.59
C ALA A 675 -42.47 10.76 20.26
N LYS A 676 -43.29 11.82 20.24
CA LYS A 676 -43.91 12.33 19.01
C LYS A 676 -43.00 13.38 18.38
N VAL A 677 -42.84 13.34 17.06
CA VAL A 677 -42.42 14.51 16.28
C VAL A 677 -43.68 15.27 15.87
N THR A 678 -43.67 16.60 15.97
CA THR A 678 -44.75 17.48 15.50
C THR A 678 -44.23 18.34 14.34
N SER A 679 -45.08 18.58 13.35
CA SER A 679 -44.71 19.13 12.05
C SER A 679 -45.38 20.48 11.79
N VAL A 680 -44.56 21.52 11.54
CA VAL A 680 -44.95 22.84 11.01
C VAL A 680 -43.79 23.28 10.09
N GLN A 681 -43.88 23.05 8.78
CA GLN A 681 -44.32 23.99 7.73
C GLN A 681 -43.31 25.11 7.40
N GLU A 682 -42.84 25.10 6.14
CA GLU A 682 -42.19 26.22 5.46
C GLU A 682 -43.26 27.21 4.91
N PRO A 683 -42.93 28.50 4.73
CA PRO A 683 -43.75 29.44 3.96
C PRO A 683 -43.17 29.75 2.56
N GLU A 684 -43.88 29.37 1.49
CA GLU A 684 -43.62 29.93 0.14
C GLU A 684 -43.85 31.46 0.13
N LYS A 685 -42.93 32.23 -0.47
CA LYS A 685 -43.19 33.64 -0.83
C LYS A 685 -43.71 33.75 -2.27
N LYS A 686 -45.01 34.06 -2.43
CA LYS A 686 -45.60 34.48 -3.71
C LYS A 686 -45.72 36.01 -3.81
N LYS A 687 -45.54 36.53 -5.02
CA LYS A 687 -45.62 37.96 -5.37
C LYS A 687 -47.08 38.42 -5.47
N ARG A 688 -47.40 39.59 -4.89
CA ARG A 688 -47.92 40.80 -5.61
C ARG A 688 -48.41 41.87 -4.62
N ARG A 689 -48.35 43.13 -5.08
CA ARG A 689 -49.28 44.29 -4.96
C ARG A 689 -50.24 44.34 -3.75
N GLU A 690 -50.51 45.51 -3.16
CA GLU A 690 -50.31 46.88 -3.68
C GLU A 690 -49.34 47.71 -2.82
#